data_AF-A0A9P5C169-F1
#
_entry.id   AF-A0A9P5C169-F1
#
_cell.length_a   1.000
_cell.length_b   1.000
_cell.length_c   1.000
_cell.angle_alpha   90.00
_cell.angle_beta   90.00
_cell.angle_gamma   90.00
#
_symmetry.space_group_name_H-M   'P 1'
#
loop_
_entity.id
_entity.type
_entity.pdbx_description
1 polymer ?
#
loop_
_entity_poly.entity_id
_entity_poly.type
_entity_poly.pdbx_seq_one_letter_code
_entity_poly.pdbx_strand_id
1 'polypeptide(L)'
;MVRGALSTVFAAAALAGTAYAGAKCTKDSHCPSETPCCSLYGDCGVGAFCLGGCDPLMSHSFDSCVPGPVCKSGTYNLDTLSDVQSIDKYLGDSSKIDWQSQGMPAIYTDPSSGKKSTLLTMAQGTVGTLLASTHYVWYGKVCTKATTAQGKGVVTAFILMSDAKDEIDFEWVGVDTGHVQSNFYSQGVTVYTNGKNLTVPGGNTVQNMHEYCVDWKEDTLTWSIDGNDLRTLNRKDTWNSTSNRFDYPQTPARVMLSLWPAGLPTNEKGTIDWAGGEIDWNSPYMQNGYYYARFQELTIDCYDPPEGTKEPGSKVYKYTDYAGTNNTVEITNDEVILGSLMGTGENPGEAPKSGSATQTADIANVPGGNVGGGNRAQETSTQAAAGTGSGAQPTADSGSNVGGGSTEFVQGGSSTQSTGAAGTIEPKLAGSILAVVVAIAGLATGLNAVATEQWMTGDLCMGWVDQVPRAGKLYIGGLYALYQTDLVRAAGITHVLSVIDYDPLLQDQFAHLKHFHIRADDHPNENLLQYLPEAVKYIDQALKEVATIEKPNDVSKDAKDEDAGGVFVHCAMGKSRSATLVVAYLMWKYHLDAKTSLAQLCEGRPVCDPNPGFKEQLLVWEKMCRSKSEEESKAIYEGWEKTRFKGEYWEWDKRAEQLKSRL
;
A
#
# COMPACT_ATOMS: atom_id res chain seq x y z
N MET A 1 -15.40 -24.93 67.16
CA MET A 1 -13.97 -25.03 66.79
C MET A 1 -13.84 -25.90 65.55
N VAL A 2 -13.01 -25.50 64.59
CA VAL A 2 -12.25 -26.35 63.63
C VAL A 2 -13.01 -27.36 62.73
N ARG A 3 -13.03 -27.04 61.41
CA ARG A 3 -12.63 -27.83 60.20
C ARG A 3 -12.81 -29.37 60.18
N GLY A 4 -13.14 -30.03 59.07
CA GLY A 4 -13.40 -29.58 57.69
C GLY A 4 -13.27 -30.72 56.65
N ALA A 5 -13.31 -30.39 55.35
CA ALA A 5 -13.10 -31.27 54.16
C ALA A 5 -14.20 -32.33 53.87
N LEU A 6 -14.50 -32.76 52.63
CA LEU A 6 -13.99 -32.39 51.28
C LEU A 6 -15.16 -32.04 50.34
N SER A 7 -14.93 -31.08 49.43
CA SER A 7 -15.56 -31.02 48.10
C SER A 7 -14.57 -30.37 47.14
N THR A 8 -13.84 -31.18 46.36
CA THR A 8 -12.83 -30.69 45.41
C THR A 8 -13.48 -30.19 44.13
N VAL A 9 -13.09 -28.96 43.76
CA VAL A 9 -13.62 -28.19 42.64
C VAL A 9 -13.01 -28.67 41.32
N PHE A 10 -13.85 -29.02 40.35
CA PHE A 10 -13.50 -28.92 38.93
C PHE A 10 -13.90 -27.51 38.45
N ALA A 11 -12.94 -26.59 38.41
CA ALA A 11 -13.06 -25.34 37.69
C ALA A 11 -12.21 -25.49 36.42
N ALA A 12 -12.87 -25.56 35.26
CA ALA A 12 -12.20 -25.69 33.99
C ALA A 12 -11.39 -24.42 33.67
N ALA A 13 -10.20 -24.60 33.09
CA ALA A 13 -9.44 -23.50 32.53
C ALA A 13 -10.18 -22.93 31.32
N ALA A 14 -10.64 -21.68 31.43
CA ALA A 14 -11.10 -20.90 30.29
C ALA A 14 -9.90 -20.13 29.72
N LEU A 15 -9.21 -20.73 28.75
CA LEU A 15 -8.30 -19.98 27.87
C LEU A 15 -9.17 -19.23 26.86
N ALA A 16 -9.03 -17.91 26.83
CA ALA A 16 -9.77 -17.06 25.90
C ALA A 16 -9.06 -17.01 24.54
N GLY A 17 -9.65 -17.62 23.52
CA GLY A 17 -9.30 -17.37 22.13
C GLY A 17 -9.93 -16.06 21.67
N THR A 18 -9.11 -15.03 21.47
CA THR A 18 -9.53 -13.75 20.85
C THR A 18 -9.12 -13.73 19.38
N ALA A 19 -10.09 -13.57 18.48
CA ALA A 19 -9.81 -13.38 17.06
C ALA A 19 -9.02 -12.08 16.83
N TYR A 20 -7.84 -12.19 16.22
CA TYR A 20 -6.99 -11.05 15.89
C TYR A 20 -7.60 -10.23 14.74
N ALA A 21 -8.37 -9.21 15.09
CA ALA A 21 -8.10 -7.90 14.51
C ALA A 21 -6.73 -7.46 15.05
N GLY A 22 -5.84 -6.94 14.18
CA GLY A 22 -4.52 -6.48 14.62
C GLY A 22 -4.66 -5.47 15.76
N ALA A 23 -3.96 -5.71 16.87
CA ALA A 23 -4.02 -4.79 18.01
C ALA A 23 -3.53 -3.41 17.58
N LYS A 24 -4.13 -2.35 18.11
CA LYS A 24 -3.69 -0.98 17.88
C LYS A 24 -2.83 -0.50 19.05
N CYS A 25 -1.83 0.31 18.76
CA CYS A 25 -0.96 0.94 19.74
C CYS A 25 -1.14 2.45 19.81
N THR A 26 -1.08 2.99 21.03
CA THR A 26 -1.15 4.42 21.35
C THR A 26 -0.24 4.71 22.55
N LYS A 27 -0.05 6.00 22.91
CA LYS A 27 0.69 6.39 24.13
C LYS A 27 0.08 5.83 25.43
N ASP A 28 -1.19 5.43 25.42
CA ASP A 28 -1.90 4.87 26.57
C ASP A 28 -2.12 3.34 26.48
N SER A 29 -1.78 2.72 25.35
CA SER A 29 -2.05 1.31 25.05
C SER A 29 -0.93 0.73 24.20
N HIS A 30 0.01 0.04 24.86
CA HIS A 30 1.16 -0.58 24.19
C HIS A 30 0.76 -1.90 23.50
N CYS A 31 1.57 -2.33 22.54
CA CYS A 31 1.38 -3.62 21.89
C CYS A 31 1.52 -4.82 22.87
N PRO A 32 0.77 -5.92 22.65
CA PRO A 32 0.91 -7.15 23.41
C PRO A 32 2.17 -7.92 23.00
N SER A 33 2.70 -8.75 23.90
CA SER A 33 3.93 -9.55 23.72
C SER A 33 3.96 -10.43 22.47
N GLU A 34 2.79 -10.85 21.98
CA GLU A 34 2.58 -11.75 20.85
C GLU A 34 2.72 -11.03 19.49
N THR A 35 2.46 -9.73 19.47
CA THR A 35 2.64 -8.84 18.31
C THR A 35 3.28 -7.54 18.79
N PRO A 36 4.52 -7.58 19.28
CA PRO A 36 5.04 -6.56 20.20
C PRO A 36 5.45 -5.25 19.52
N CYS A 37 5.52 -5.22 18.19
CA CYS A 37 6.06 -4.11 17.42
C CYS A 37 4.95 -3.16 16.98
N CYS A 38 4.94 -1.93 17.51
CA CYS A 38 4.03 -0.88 17.11
C CYS A 38 4.52 -0.21 15.84
N SER A 39 3.81 -0.32 14.72
CA SER A 39 4.21 0.34 13.48
C SER A 39 3.85 1.84 13.44
N LEU A 40 4.41 2.53 12.44
CA LEU A 40 4.19 3.94 12.14
C LEU A 40 2.70 4.33 12.09
N TYR A 41 1.86 3.41 11.61
CA TYR A 41 0.41 3.58 11.45
C TYR A 41 -0.42 3.21 12.70
N GLY A 42 0.24 2.90 13.82
CA GLY A 42 -0.40 2.51 15.06
C GLY A 42 -0.91 1.06 15.08
N ASP A 43 -0.45 0.20 14.16
CA ASP A 43 -0.78 -1.24 14.14
C ASP A 43 0.32 -2.08 14.78
N CYS A 44 -0.06 -3.01 15.64
CA CYS A 44 0.83 -3.99 16.28
C CYS A 44 1.06 -5.22 15.39
N GLY A 45 2.30 -5.71 15.32
CA GLY A 45 2.66 -6.89 14.55
C GLY A 45 4.03 -7.49 14.88
N VAL A 46 4.54 -8.28 13.94
CA VAL A 46 5.89 -8.90 13.95
C VAL A 46 6.60 -8.64 12.62
N GLY A 47 7.88 -8.99 12.49
CA GLY A 47 8.61 -8.93 11.22
C GLY A 47 8.71 -7.52 10.64
N ALA A 48 8.01 -7.30 9.53
CA ALA A 48 7.95 -6.00 8.86
C ALA A 48 7.44 -4.86 9.77
N PHE A 49 6.64 -5.18 10.79
CA PHE A 49 6.19 -4.22 11.81
C PHE A 49 7.29 -3.81 12.80
N CYS A 50 8.32 -4.63 12.97
CA CYS A 50 9.46 -4.39 13.86
C CYS A 50 10.61 -3.67 13.17
N LEU A 51 10.60 -3.65 11.83
CA LEU A 51 11.56 -2.92 11.01
C LEU A 51 11.15 -1.44 10.93
N GLY A 52 12.01 -0.61 10.34
CA GLY A 52 11.97 0.84 10.53
C GLY A 52 10.59 1.48 10.38
N GLY A 53 10.32 2.47 11.24
CA GLY A 53 8.99 2.98 11.51
C GLY A 53 8.28 2.23 12.64
N CYS A 54 8.95 1.28 13.30
CA CYS A 54 8.49 0.68 14.55
C CYS A 54 8.71 1.69 15.69
N ASP A 55 7.64 2.12 16.36
CA ASP A 55 7.65 3.06 17.48
C ASP A 55 7.97 2.33 18.78
N PRO A 56 9.19 2.47 19.35
CA PRO A 56 9.58 1.77 20.57
C PRO A 56 8.92 2.35 21.83
N LEU A 57 8.30 3.54 21.73
CA LEU A 57 7.63 4.19 22.85
C LEU A 57 6.21 3.64 23.04
N MET A 58 5.60 3.08 21.99
CA MET A 58 4.27 2.46 21.99
C MET A 58 4.30 0.93 21.76
N SER A 59 5.48 0.35 21.57
CA SER A 59 5.71 -1.10 21.48
C SER A 59 5.65 -1.79 22.85
N HIS A 60 5.65 -3.12 22.87
CA HIS A 60 5.63 -3.90 24.10
C HIS A 60 6.82 -3.57 25.03
N SER A 61 8.01 -3.42 24.45
CA SER A 61 9.20 -2.89 25.10
C SER A 61 10.04 -2.06 24.11
N PHE A 62 11.06 -1.36 24.60
CA PHE A 62 12.05 -0.67 23.75
C PHE A 62 12.81 -1.62 22.82
N ASP A 63 12.97 -2.88 23.21
CA ASP A 63 13.70 -3.89 22.44
C ASP A 63 12.82 -4.57 21.38
N SER A 64 11.49 -4.37 21.40
CA SER A 64 10.58 -5.02 20.43
C SER A 64 10.86 -4.59 19.00
N CYS A 65 11.25 -3.33 18.79
CA CYS A 65 11.66 -2.78 17.51
C CYS A 65 13.11 -3.15 17.18
N VAL A 66 13.42 -3.32 15.89
CA VAL A 66 14.81 -3.44 15.41
C VAL A 66 15.47 -2.06 15.47
N PRO A 67 16.59 -1.88 16.20
CA PRO A 67 17.26 -0.59 16.32
C PRO A 67 17.72 -0.01 14.97
N GLY A 68 17.48 1.29 14.75
CA GLY A 68 17.78 1.97 13.49
C GLY A 68 19.28 2.12 13.22
N PRO A 69 19.82 1.64 12.09
CA PRO A 69 21.24 1.80 11.74
C PRO A 69 21.70 3.26 11.66
N VAL A 70 22.90 3.55 12.17
CA VAL A 70 23.46 4.92 12.23
C VAL A 70 23.61 5.56 10.86
N CYS A 71 23.67 6.89 10.84
CA CYS A 71 23.73 7.69 9.62
C CYS A 71 24.94 7.33 8.73
N LYS A 72 24.70 7.26 7.42
CA LYS A 72 25.68 6.97 6.37
C LYS A 72 25.71 8.13 5.38
N SER A 73 26.78 8.94 5.43
CA SER A 73 26.96 10.06 4.50
C SER A 73 27.28 9.56 3.10
N GLY A 74 26.81 10.28 2.08
CA GLY A 74 27.12 9.96 0.69
C GLY A 74 26.14 10.53 -0.33
N THR A 75 26.42 10.23 -1.60
CA THR A 75 25.56 10.55 -2.75
C THR A 75 24.98 9.26 -3.31
N TYR A 76 23.65 9.18 -3.37
CA TYR A 76 22.87 8.05 -3.85
C TYR A 76 22.24 8.45 -5.19
N ASN A 77 22.72 7.86 -6.29
CA ASN A 77 22.38 8.33 -7.65
C ASN A 77 20.99 7.90 -8.15
N LEU A 78 20.27 7.05 -7.42
CA LEU A 78 18.90 6.59 -7.74
C LEU A 78 18.74 6.17 -9.23
N ASP A 79 19.77 5.57 -9.82
CA ASP A 79 19.86 5.22 -11.25
C ASP A 79 19.68 3.72 -11.53
N THR A 80 19.50 2.95 -10.47
CA THR A 80 19.32 1.49 -10.43
C THR A 80 18.36 1.12 -9.28
N LEU A 81 17.87 -0.12 -9.28
CA LEU A 81 17.09 -0.72 -8.19
C LEU A 81 17.85 -1.88 -7.52
N SER A 82 19.14 -2.04 -7.80
CA SER A 82 19.97 -3.13 -7.28
C SER A 82 20.23 -3.05 -5.77
N ASP A 83 20.12 -1.84 -5.22
CA ASP A 83 20.23 -1.44 -3.81
C ASP A 83 18.86 -1.19 -3.17
N VAL A 84 17.77 -1.60 -3.84
CA VAL A 84 16.38 -1.48 -3.38
C VAL A 84 15.81 -2.87 -3.11
N GLN A 85 15.26 -3.09 -1.93
CA GLN A 85 14.51 -4.32 -1.60
C GLN A 85 13.09 -3.99 -1.13
N SER A 86 12.13 -4.81 -1.55
CA SER A 86 10.76 -4.67 -1.04
C SER A 86 10.67 -5.02 0.45
N ILE A 87 9.84 -4.29 1.18
CA ILE A 87 9.53 -4.46 2.61
C ILE A 87 9.17 -5.91 2.99
N ASP A 88 8.47 -6.65 2.13
CA ASP A 88 8.14 -8.08 2.30
C ASP A 88 9.33 -9.05 2.21
N LYS A 89 10.55 -8.53 2.02
CA LYS A 89 11.80 -9.31 1.94
C LYS A 89 12.94 -8.74 2.77
N TYR A 90 12.80 -7.52 3.29
CA TYR A 90 13.82 -6.89 4.12
C TYR A 90 13.81 -7.47 5.54
N LEU A 91 14.99 -7.66 6.12
CA LEU A 91 15.16 -8.28 7.44
C LEU A 91 15.97 -7.41 8.43
N GLY A 92 16.20 -6.13 8.10
CA GLY A 92 16.97 -5.21 8.95
C GLY A 92 18.46 -5.07 8.61
N ASP A 93 18.95 -5.82 7.63
CA ASP A 93 20.37 -5.78 7.24
C ASP A 93 20.67 -4.65 6.24
N SER A 94 21.00 -3.47 6.76
CA SER A 94 21.38 -2.29 5.96
C SER A 94 22.74 -2.42 5.26
N SER A 95 23.54 -3.44 5.57
CA SER A 95 24.82 -3.65 4.87
C SER A 95 24.65 -4.15 3.43
N LYS A 96 23.45 -4.66 3.09
CA LYS A 96 23.13 -5.25 1.79
C LYS A 96 22.46 -4.28 0.81
N ILE A 97 21.73 -3.30 1.31
CA ILE A 97 20.89 -2.39 0.54
C ILE A 97 20.81 -1.02 1.22
N ASP A 98 20.70 0.04 0.43
CA ASP A 98 20.51 1.40 0.92
C ASP A 98 19.02 1.75 1.08
N TRP A 99 18.13 1.03 0.39
CA TRP A 99 16.71 1.38 0.28
C TRP A 99 15.75 0.21 0.47
N GLN A 100 14.66 0.51 1.16
CA GLN A 100 13.46 -0.30 1.27
C GLN A 100 12.33 0.31 0.44
N SER A 101 11.62 -0.49 -0.36
CA SER A 101 10.42 -0.04 -1.09
C SER A 101 9.13 -0.63 -0.53
N GLN A 102 8.08 0.18 -0.48
CA GLN A 102 6.69 -0.26 -0.57
C GLN A 102 6.12 0.25 -1.90
N GLY A 103 5.29 -0.53 -2.59
CA GLY A 103 4.89 -0.21 -3.96
C GLY A 103 5.98 -0.55 -4.97
N MET A 104 5.98 0.12 -6.12
CA MET A 104 6.79 -0.27 -7.30
C MET A 104 7.57 0.91 -7.87
N PRO A 105 8.83 1.10 -7.42
CA PRO A 105 9.74 2.00 -8.10
C PRO A 105 10.14 1.45 -9.47
N ALA A 106 10.46 2.34 -10.41
CA ALA A 106 10.86 1.99 -11.78
C ALA A 106 12.03 2.84 -12.24
N ILE A 107 12.92 2.34 -13.11
CA ILE A 107 13.98 3.17 -13.69
C ILE A 107 13.48 3.86 -14.96
N TYR A 108 13.57 5.19 -14.95
CA TYR A 108 13.44 6.02 -16.14
C TYR A 108 14.82 6.37 -16.68
N THR A 109 14.96 6.38 -18.00
CA THR A 109 16.13 6.94 -18.70
C THR A 109 15.66 8.12 -19.53
N ASP A 110 16.20 9.30 -19.23
CA ASP A 110 15.91 10.54 -19.94
C ASP A 110 16.41 10.45 -21.40
N PRO A 111 15.52 10.57 -22.41
CA PRO A 111 15.89 10.32 -23.80
C PRO A 111 16.76 11.44 -24.40
N SER A 112 16.86 12.60 -23.74
CA SER A 112 17.64 13.74 -24.22
C SER A 112 19.07 13.75 -23.69
N SER A 113 19.27 13.28 -22.45
CA SER A 113 20.53 13.33 -21.71
C SER A 113 21.14 11.96 -21.40
N GLY A 114 20.37 10.87 -21.55
CA GLY A 114 20.76 9.52 -21.14
C GLY A 114 20.83 9.32 -19.63
N LYS A 115 20.52 10.35 -18.82
CA LYS A 115 20.53 10.25 -17.36
C LYS A 115 19.42 9.33 -16.88
N LYS A 116 19.73 8.52 -15.88
CA LYS A 116 18.78 7.65 -15.21
C LYS A 116 18.26 8.26 -13.92
N SER A 117 17.13 7.76 -13.46
CA SER A 117 16.43 8.21 -12.25
C SER A 117 15.37 7.20 -11.83
N THR A 118 15.08 7.11 -10.55
CA THR A 118 13.99 6.31 -10.00
C THR A 118 12.68 7.08 -10.10
N LEU A 119 11.70 6.47 -10.75
CA LEU A 119 10.30 6.86 -10.65
C LEU A 119 9.68 6.18 -9.43
N LEU A 120 8.96 6.96 -8.61
CA LEU A 120 7.92 6.42 -7.74
C LEU A 120 6.63 6.36 -8.56
N THR A 121 5.95 5.23 -8.59
CA THR A 121 4.75 5.04 -9.42
C THR A 121 3.49 4.90 -8.58
N MET A 122 2.37 5.36 -9.13
CA MET A 122 1.06 5.27 -8.50
C MET A 122 -0.01 5.04 -9.57
N ALA A 123 -0.36 3.77 -9.76
CA ALA A 123 -1.43 3.35 -10.67
C ALA A 123 -2.79 3.40 -9.95
N GLN A 124 -3.89 3.34 -10.73
CA GLN A 124 -5.24 3.28 -10.17
C GLN A 124 -5.34 2.15 -9.16
N GLY A 125 -5.76 2.50 -7.95
CA GLY A 125 -5.79 1.53 -6.87
C GLY A 125 -4.39 1.04 -6.53
N THR A 126 -3.54 1.95 -6.11
CA THR A 126 -2.36 1.59 -5.31
C THR A 126 -2.34 2.59 -4.17
N VAL A 127 -1.73 2.24 -3.04
CA VAL A 127 -1.36 3.25 -2.03
C VAL A 127 -0.18 4.13 -2.49
N GLY A 128 0.25 3.95 -3.75
CA GLY A 128 1.39 4.62 -4.35
C GLY A 128 2.70 3.84 -4.17
N THR A 129 3.81 4.57 -4.08
CA THR A 129 5.14 4.01 -3.81
C THR A 129 5.84 4.84 -2.76
N LEU A 130 6.42 4.17 -1.76
CA LEU A 130 7.27 4.72 -0.70
C LEU A 130 8.66 4.09 -0.82
N LEU A 131 9.71 4.91 -0.89
CA LEU A 131 11.11 4.47 -0.84
C LEU A 131 11.75 5.05 0.42
N ALA A 132 12.13 4.20 1.37
CA ALA A 132 12.70 4.60 2.67
C ALA A 132 14.16 4.14 2.79
N SER A 133 15.03 4.97 3.35
CA SER A 133 16.43 4.62 3.61
C SER A 133 16.54 3.55 4.70
N THR A 134 17.53 2.67 4.59
CA THR A 134 17.84 1.66 5.63
C THR A 134 18.66 2.23 6.79
N HIS A 135 19.39 3.32 6.54
CA HIS A 135 20.10 4.11 7.54
C HIS A 135 19.26 5.31 8.00
N TYR A 136 19.42 5.70 9.27
CA TYR A 136 18.73 6.81 9.91
C TYR A 136 19.66 8.03 9.99
N VAL A 137 19.13 9.23 9.74
CA VAL A 137 19.82 10.50 9.93
C VAL A 137 19.44 11.04 11.31
N TRP A 138 20.41 11.43 12.14
CA TRP A 138 20.13 12.13 13.39
C TRP A 138 20.87 13.46 13.37
N TYR A 139 20.17 14.49 12.89
CA TYR A 139 20.77 15.72 12.36
C TYR A 139 21.68 15.47 11.15
N GLY A 140 21.76 16.47 10.28
CA GLY A 140 22.43 16.38 8.99
C GLY A 140 21.80 17.28 7.94
N LYS A 141 22.44 17.33 6.78
CA LYS A 141 21.86 17.93 5.57
C LYS A 141 21.46 16.84 4.60
N VAL A 142 20.17 16.80 4.25
CA VAL A 142 19.61 15.86 3.28
C VAL A 142 19.06 16.66 2.11
N CYS A 143 19.55 16.41 0.89
CA CYS A 143 19.04 17.05 -0.32
C CYS A 143 18.62 16.01 -1.34
N THR A 144 17.51 16.25 -2.05
CA THR A 144 17.05 15.44 -3.18
C THR A 144 16.88 16.26 -4.45
N LYS A 145 17.23 15.68 -5.60
CA LYS A 145 16.91 16.24 -6.92
C LYS A 145 15.67 15.55 -7.47
N ALA A 146 14.56 16.28 -7.59
CA ALA A 146 13.26 15.71 -7.93
C ALA A 146 12.44 16.52 -8.95
N THR A 147 11.56 15.80 -9.68
CA THR A 147 10.37 16.34 -10.35
C THR A 147 9.12 15.62 -9.86
N THR A 148 8.00 16.33 -9.74
CA THR A 148 6.82 15.87 -9.00
C THR A 148 5.68 15.42 -9.91
N ALA A 149 4.76 14.64 -9.35
CA ALA A 149 3.51 14.32 -10.02
C ALA A 149 2.52 15.50 -9.98
N GLN A 150 1.63 15.60 -10.97
CA GLN A 150 0.54 16.59 -11.03
C GLN A 150 -0.82 15.91 -11.22
N GLY A 151 -1.88 16.53 -10.74
CA GLY A 151 -3.25 16.00 -10.71
C GLY A 151 -3.97 16.31 -9.40
N LYS A 152 -5.30 16.26 -9.42
CA LYS A 152 -6.11 16.28 -8.19
C LYS A 152 -5.86 15.02 -7.39
N GLY A 153 -5.82 15.13 -6.07
CA GLY A 153 -5.68 13.98 -5.18
C GLY A 153 -4.30 13.30 -5.20
N VAL A 154 -3.34 13.87 -5.92
CA VAL A 154 -1.98 13.33 -6.10
C VAL A 154 -1.02 14.12 -5.22
N VAL A 155 -0.22 13.43 -4.40
CA VAL A 155 0.80 14.08 -3.57
C VAL A 155 2.15 13.37 -3.74
N THR A 156 3.18 14.15 -4.07
CA THR A 156 4.58 13.72 -3.94
C THR A 156 5.10 14.21 -2.59
N ALA A 157 5.99 13.48 -1.93
CA ALA A 157 6.61 13.92 -0.68
C ALA A 157 8.08 13.49 -0.54
N PHE A 158 8.85 14.28 0.19
CA PHE A 158 10.20 14.00 0.66
C PHE A 158 10.21 14.28 2.16
N ILE A 159 10.42 13.24 2.96
CA ILE A 159 10.15 13.23 4.40
C ILE A 159 11.38 12.71 5.16
N LEU A 160 11.65 13.26 6.33
CA LEU A 160 12.45 12.62 7.37
C LEU A 160 11.49 12.23 8.49
N MET A 161 11.32 10.93 8.75
CA MET A 161 10.40 10.41 9.77
C MET A 161 11.15 9.52 10.77
N SER A 162 11.06 9.85 12.06
CA SER A 162 11.62 9.04 13.15
C SER A 162 10.66 7.95 13.63
N ASP A 163 11.22 6.95 14.30
CA ASP A 163 10.44 5.89 14.95
C ASP A 163 9.59 6.45 16.10
N ALA A 164 10.08 7.50 16.78
CA ALA A 164 9.30 8.26 17.75
C ALA A 164 8.28 9.24 17.13
N LYS A 165 8.10 9.26 15.79
CA LYS A 165 7.16 10.09 15.04
C LYS A 165 7.45 11.61 15.08
N ASP A 166 8.71 12.00 15.23
CA ASP A 166 9.14 13.32 14.74
C ASP A 166 9.16 13.27 13.20
N GLU A 167 8.61 14.28 12.54
CA GLU A 167 8.47 14.38 11.08
C GLU A 167 8.98 15.74 10.59
N ILE A 168 9.68 15.73 9.46
CA ILE A 168 10.06 16.91 8.67
C ILE A 168 9.73 16.60 7.22
N ASP A 169 9.01 17.48 6.52
CA ASP A 169 8.57 17.19 5.17
C ASP A 169 8.73 18.36 4.18
N PHE A 170 8.80 17.96 2.92
CA PHE A 170 8.33 18.68 1.75
C PHE A 170 7.18 17.87 1.12
N GLU A 171 6.01 18.48 0.95
CA GLU A 171 4.86 17.89 0.24
C GLU A 171 4.44 18.75 -0.97
N TRP A 172 4.39 18.12 -2.15
CA TRP A 172 3.89 18.75 -3.38
C TRP A 172 2.49 18.24 -3.68
N VAL A 173 1.51 19.13 -3.55
CA VAL A 173 0.13 18.88 -3.94
C VAL A 173 0.01 19.04 -5.45
N GLY A 174 -0.43 18.00 -6.15
CA GLY A 174 -0.40 17.94 -7.62
C GLY A 174 -1.25 18.97 -8.38
N VAL A 175 -2.07 19.79 -7.69
CA VAL A 175 -2.79 20.93 -8.29
C VAL A 175 -2.04 22.26 -8.19
N ASP A 176 -0.93 22.34 -7.45
CA ASP A 176 -0.06 23.51 -7.34
C ASP A 176 1.38 23.14 -7.74
N THR A 177 1.74 23.45 -8.98
CA THR A 177 3.07 23.16 -9.56
C THR A 177 4.06 24.31 -9.35
N GLY A 178 3.66 25.39 -8.67
CA GLY A 178 4.52 26.55 -8.37
C GLY A 178 5.08 26.56 -6.94
N HIS A 179 4.53 25.72 -6.06
CA HIS A 179 4.87 25.69 -4.65
C HIS A 179 5.15 24.28 -4.14
N VAL A 180 5.79 24.22 -2.97
CA VAL A 180 5.88 23.04 -2.14
C VAL A 180 5.48 23.41 -0.72
N GLN A 181 4.73 22.55 -0.03
CA GLN A 181 4.48 22.72 1.39
C GLN A 181 5.69 22.20 2.16
N SER A 182 6.15 23.00 3.13
CA SER A 182 7.07 22.55 4.17
C SER A 182 6.29 22.40 5.46
N ASN A 183 6.47 21.29 6.18
CA ASN A 183 5.82 21.08 7.46
C ASN A 183 6.73 20.27 8.41
N PHE A 184 6.34 20.22 9.67
CA PHE A 184 7.04 19.44 10.69
C PHE A 184 6.09 19.09 11.84
N TYR A 185 6.35 17.93 12.45
CA TYR A 185 5.64 17.43 13.61
C TYR A 185 6.62 16.89 14.64
N SER A 186 6.22 16.88 15.91
CA SER A 186 7.00 16.21 16.95
C SER A 186 6.14 15.16 17.65
N GLN A 187 6.71 13.96 17.80
CA GLN A 187 6.08 12.80 18.44
C GLN A 187 4.64 12.50 18.02
N GLY A 188 4.37 12.61 16.72
CA GLY A 188 3.09 12.34 16.08
C GLY A 188 1.98 13.33 16.40
N VAL A 189 2.30 14.47 17.04
CA VAL A 189 1.30 15.49 17.38
C VAL A 189 1.03 16.37 16.16
N THR A 190 -0.11 16.14 15.50
CA THR A 190 -0.50 16.84 14.27
C THR A 190 -0.89 18.30 14.52
N VAL A 191 0.02 19.25 14.24
CA VAL A 191 -0.22 20.70 14.33
C VAL A 191 -0.34 21.29 12.92
N TYR A 192 -1.55 21.26 12.35
CA TYR A 192 -1.80 21.65 10.95
C TYR A 192 -1.49 23.11 10.59
N THR A 193 -1.24 23.98 11.58
CA THR A 193 -0.80 25.38 11.37
C THR A 193 0.70 25.53 11.15
N ASN A 194 1.49 24.46 11.27
CA ASN A 194 2.94 24.48 11.03
C ASN A 194 3.31 24.50 9.53
N GLY A 195 2.38 24.12 8.65
CA GLY A 195 2.58 24.08 7.20
C GLY A 195 2.83 25.46 6.61
N LYS A 196 3.78 25.57 5.68
CA LYS A 196 4.02 26.79 4.88
C LYS A 196 4.29 26.45 3.42
N ASN A 197 3.55 27.10 2.52
CA ASN A 197 3.86 27.09 1.10
C ASN A 197 5.16 27.86 0.84
N LEU A 198 6.12 27.21 0.19
CA LEU A 198 7.36 27.79 -0.29
C LEU A 198 7.27 27.89 -1.82
N THR A 199 7.49 29.08 -2.37
CA THR A 199 7.49 29.29 -3.83
C THR A 199 8.78 28.72 -4.42
N VAL A 200 8.65 27.86 -5.42
CA VAL A 200 9.79 27.21 -6.07
C VAL A 200 10.45 28.21 -7.04
N PRO A 201 11.78 28.46 -6.95
CA PRO A 201 12.48 29.37 -7.86
C PRO A 201 12.30 28.95 -9.33
N GLY A 202 11.85 29.85 -10.19
CA GLY A 202 11.51 29.53 -11.59
C GLY A 202 10.21 28.74 -11.80
N GLY A 203 9.68 28.12 -10.73
CA GLY A 203 8.43 27.36 -10.71
C GLY A 203 8.44 26.08 -11.56
N ASN A 204 7.28 25.44 -11.61
CA ASN A 204 7.02 24.22 -12.39
C ASN A 204 7.82 22.99 -11.93
N THR A 205 7.45 22.49 -10.75
CA THR A 205 8.01 21.29 -10.10
C THR A 205 7.87 20.00 -10.91
N VAL A 206 7.03 19.99 -11.95
CA VAL A 206 6.76 18.82 -12.81
C VAL A 206 7.75 18.73 -13.97
N GLN A 207 8.04 19.87 -14.62
CA GLN A 207 8.91 19.90 -15.81
C GLN A 207 10.37 20.14 -15.45
N ASN A 208 10.64 20.93 -14.41
CA ASN A 208 11.98 21.34 -14.02
C ASN A 208 12.48 20.47 -12.86
N MET A 209 13.71 19.95 -12.99
CA MET A 209 14.41 19.29 -11.89
C MET A 209 14.92 20.34 -10.92
N HIS A 210 14.45 20.29 -9.68
CA HIS A 210 14.88 21.18 -8.60
C HIS A 210 15.59 20.38 -7.51
N GLU A 211 16.51 21.04 -6.80
CA GLU A 211 17.16 20.49 -5.61
C GLU A 211 16.46 21.01 -4.35
N TYR A 212 15.94 20.09 -3.54
CA TYR A 212 15.23 20.39 -2.30
C TYR A 212 16.05 19.88 -1.12
N CYS A 213 16.43 20.77 -0.22
CA CYS A 213 17.31 20.48 0.91
C CYS A 213 16.61 20.70 2.25
N VAL A 214 16.90 19.82 3.20
CA VAL A 214 16.63 19.96 4.62
C VAL A 214 17.98 19.99 5.34
N ASP A 215 18.35 21.12 5.93
CA ASP A 215 19.51 21.26 6.82
C ASP A 215 19.02 21.29 8.27
N TRP A 216 19.17 20.16 8.96
CA TRP A 216 18.60 19.89 10.28
C TRP A 216 19.71 19.77 11.32
N LYS A 217 19.69 20.66 12.31
CA LYS A 217 20.65 20.75 13.42
C LYS A 217 19.89 20.75 14.74
N GLU A 218 20.59 20.66 15.87
CA GLU A 218 19.92 20.64 17.17
C GLU A 218 19.04 21.89 17.41
N ASP A 219 19.51 23.08 17.05
CA ASP A 219 18.79 24.34 17.31
C ASP A 219 18.03 24.92 16.10
N THR A 220 18.30 24.46 14.88
CA THR A 220 17.79 25.08 13.64
C THR A 220 17.47 24.04 12.58
N LEU A 221 16.28 24.17 11.98
CA LEU A 221 15.84 23.38 10.83
C LEU A 221 15.57 24.32 9.65
N THR A 222 16.26 24.13 8.54
CA THR A 222 16.17 24.99 7.34
C THR A 222 15.76 24.18 6.12
N TRP A 223 14.76 24.68 5.38
CA TRP A 223 14.32 24.17 4.08
C TRP A 223 14.86 25.10 2.99
N SER A 224 15.62 24.57 2.04
CA SER A 224 16.13 25.29 0.87
C SER A 224 15.67 24.67 -0.45
N ILE A 225 15.58 25.50 -1.49
CA ILE A 225 15.28 25.07 -2.87
C ILE A 225 16.28 25.74 -3.82
N ASP A 226 16.96 24.94 -4.63
CA ASP A 226 18.04 25.35 -5.55
C ASP A 226 19.11 26.24 -4.88
N GLY A 227 19.49 25.88 -3.65
CA GLY A 227 20.45 26.61 -2.83
C GLY A 227 19.93 27.88 -2.15
N ASN A 228 18.63 28.20 -2.27
CA ASN A 228 18.00 29.35 -1.60
C ASN A 228 17.30 28.90 -0.33
N ASP A 229 17.69 29.39 0.84
CA ASP A 229 17.01 29.11 2.10
C ASP A 229 15.67 29.86 2.16
N LEU A 230 14.54 29.12 2.12
CA LEU A 230 13.19 29.69 2.04
C LEU A 230 12.46 29.68 3.38
N ARG A 231 12.85 28.79 4.30
CA ARG A 231 12.27 28.69 5.65
C ARG A 231 13.33 28.24 6.64
N THR A 232 13.41 28.89 7.78
CA THR A 232 14.14 28.39 8.97
C THR A 232 13.19 28.34 10.16
N LEU A 233 13.26 27.28 10.95
CA LEU A 233 12.62 27.08 12.24
C LEU A 233 13.69 26.99 13.31
N ASN A 234 13.60 27.80 14.37
CA ASN A 234 14.48 27.65 15.54
C ASN A 234 13.79 26.77 16.59
N ARG A 235 14.51 25.80 17.19
CA ARG A 235 14.00 24.93 18.27
C ARG A 235 13.41 25.73 19.43
N LYS A 236 14.05 26.83 19.81
CA LYS A 236 13.57 27.72 20.89
C LYS A 236 12.15 28.25 20.66
N ASP A 237 11.72 28.38 19.41
CA ASP A 237 10.41 28.94 19.04
C ASP A 237 9.29 27.87 19.11
N THR A 238 9.63 26.59 19.34
CA THR A 238 8.67 25.48 19.51
C THR A 238 8.50 25.03 20.96
N TRP A 239 8.89 25.86 21.94
CA TRP A 239 8.69 25.54 23.36
C TRP A 239 7.20 25.39 23.69
N ASN A 240 6.83 24.22 24.20
CA ASN A 240 5.49 23.92 24.66
C ASN A 240 5.49 23.81 26.19
N SER A 241 4.86 24.79 26.85
CA SER A 241 4.77 24.85 28.32
C SER A 241 3.88 23.76 28.93
N THR A 242 3.02 23.11 28.15
CA THR A 242 2.11 22.07 28.63
C THR A 242 2.81 20.71 28.67
N SER A 243 3.60 20.38 27.65
CA SER A 243 4.44 19.17 27.61
C SER A 243 5.83 19.38 28.21
N ASN A 244 6.20 20.63 28.57
CA ASN A 244 7.49 21.03 29.14
C ASN A 244 8.70 20.54 28.32
N ARG A 245 8.56 20.59 26.99
CA ARG A 245 9.59 20.22 26.00
C ARG A 245 9.52 21.18 24.81
N PHE A 246 10.55 21.14 23.97
CA PHE A 246 10.47 21.70 22.63
C PHE A 246 9.77 20.68 21.72
N ASP A 247 8.66 21.08 21.11
CA ASP A 247 7.99 20.30 20.07
C ASP A 247 8.73 20.52 18.75
N TYR A 248 9.97 20.02 18.71
CA TYR A 248 10.93 20.13 17.62
C TYR A 248 11.35 18.73 17.18
N PRO A 249 11.50 18.45 15.87
CA PRO A 249 12.04 17.19 15.39
C PRO A 249 13.47 16.98 15.90
N GLN A 250 13.71 15.94 16.69
CA GLN A 250 14.95 15.82 17.47
C GLN A 250 15.46 14.39 17.64
N THR A 251 14.83 13.40 17.02
CA THR A 251 15.16 11.97 17.15
C THR A 251 15.48 11.34 15.80
N PRO A 252 16.35 10.31 15.72
CA PRO A 252 16.85 9.76 14.46
C PRO A 252 15.73 9.39 13.48
N ALA A 253 15.85 9.83 12.23
CA ALA A 253 14.81 9.76 11.22
C ALA A 253 15.29 9.11 9.92
N ARG A 254 14.46 8.24 9.33
CA ARG A 254 14.73 7.72 7.98
C ARG A 254 14.35 8.77 6.95
N VAL A 255 15.17 8.86 5.89
CA VAL A 255 14.80 9.61 4.69
C VAL A 255 13.80 8.78 3.90
N MET A 256 12.70 9.39 3.49
CA MET A 256 11.63 8.77 2.72
C MET A 256 11.26 9.63 1.51
N LEU A 257 11.06 8.98 0.38
CA LEU A 257 10.54 9.56 -0.85
C LEU A 257 9.21 8.88 -1.15
N SER A 258 8.14 9.63 -1.39
CA SER A 258 6.78 9.09 -1.54
C SER A 258 6.04 9.70 -2.72
N LEU A 259 5.17 8.91 -3.33
CA LEU A 259 4.07 9.35 -4.19
C LEU A 259 2.82 8.60 -3.74
N TRP A 260 1.77 9.30 -3.32
CA TRP A 260 0.58 8.70 -2.70
C TRP A 260 -0.74 9.40 -3.08
N PRO A 261 -1.88 8.67 -3.06
CA PRO A 261 -3.16 9.19 -3.54
C PRO A 261 -3.96 9.80 -2.38
N ALA A 262 -3.55 11.00 -1.94
CA ALA A 262 -4.24 11.74 -0.89
C ALA A 262 -5.75 11.95 -1.16
N GLY A 263 -6.15 12.03 -2.43
CA GLY A 263 -7.55 12.16 -2.86
C GLY A 263 -8.33 10.85 -3.04
N LEU A 264 -7.93 9.71 -2.46
CA LEU A 264 -8.80 8.53 -2.46
C LEU A 264 -10.14 8.84 -1.75
N PRO A 265 -11.30 8.40 -2.28
CA PRO A 265 -12.60 8.60 -1.63
C PRO A 265 -12.75 7.96 -0.23
N THR A 266 -11.82 7.07 0.14
CA THR A 266 -11.74 6.44 1.47
C THR A 266 -10.96 7.25 2.49
N ASN A 267 -10.24 8.30 2.07
CA ASN A 267 -9.46 9.15 2.97
C ASN A 267 -10.36 10.19 3.66
N GLU A 268 -9.83 10.85 4.68
CA GLU A 268 -10.53 11.95 5.33
C GLU A 268 -10.81 13.09 4.35
N LYS A 269 -12.00 13.70 4.46
CA LYS A 269 -12.41 14.83 3.61
C LYS A 269 -11.40 15.99 3.64
N GLY A 270 -10.80 16.27 4.79
CA GLY A 270 -9.77 17.31 4.91
C GLY A 270 -8.55 17.04 4.02
N THR A 271 -8.06 15.80 4.01
CA THR A 271 -6.96 15.34 3.15
C THR A 271 -7.33 15.39 1.67
N ILE A 272 -8.55 14.96 1.30
CA ILE A 272 -9.06 15.03 -0.07
C ILE A 272 -9.13 16.49 -0.54
N ASP A 273 -9.72 17.39 0.26
CA ASP A 273 -9.88 18.80 -0.08
C ASP A 273 -8.52 19.54 -0.19
N TRP A 274 -7.59 19.22 0.72
CA TRP A 274 -6.21 19.73 0.69
C TRP A 274 -5.48 19.30 -0.58
N ALA A 275 -5.63 18.04 -1.00
CA ALA A 275 -5.04 17.50 -2.22
C ALA A 275 -5.69 18.01 -3.53
N GLY A 276 -6.64 18.94 -3.45
CA GLY A 276 -7.33 19.53 -4.61
C GLY A 276 -8.58 18.76 -5.07
N GLY A 277 -9.09 17.85 -4.24
CA GLY A 277 -10.26 17.02 -4.50
C GLY A 277 -9.92 15.54 -4.73
N GLU A 278 -10.95 14.76 -5.05
CA GLU A 278 -10.78 13.33 -5.37
C GLU A 278 -9.81 13.10 -6.53
N ILE A 279 -9.07 12.01 -6.45
CA ILE A 279 -8.08 11.62 -7.46
C ILE A 279 -8.74 11.18 -8.77
N ASP A 280 -8.29 11.77 -9.88
CA ASP A 280 -8.78 11.43 -11.21
C ASP A 280 -7.88 10.36 -11.85
N TRP A 281 -8.39 9.13 -11.94
CA TRP A 281 -7.67 8.01 -12.56
C TRP A 281 -7.77 7.97 -14.10
N ASN A 282 -8.50 8.91 -14.71
CA ASN A 282 -8.54 9.13 -16.17
C ASN A 282 -7.83 10.44 -16.57
N SER A 283 -7.04 11.01 -15.67
CA SER A 283 -6.35 12.28 -15.84
C SER A 283 -5.35 12.26 -17.01
N PRO A 284 -5.24 13.35 -17.79
CA PRO A 284 -4.25 13.49 -18.86
C PRO A 284 -2.80 13.53 -18.36
N TYR A 285 -2.60 13.56 -17.04
CA TYR A 285 -1.28 13.55 -16.41
C TYR A 285 -0.80 12.15 -16.03
N MET A 286 -1.69 11.15 -16.05
CA MET A 286 -1.26 9.76 -15.98
C MET A 286 -0.62 9.37 -17.32
N GLN A 287 0.53 8.70 -17.24
CA GLN A 287 1.22 8.14 -18.40
C GLN A 287 1.43 6.66 -18.13
N ASN A 288 1.33 5.82 -19.16
CA ASN A 288 1.65 4.39 -19.03
C ASN A 288 0.84 3.65 -17.94
N GLY A 289 -0.37 4.13 -17.61
CA GLY A 289 -1.25 3.58 -16.57
C GLY A 289 -1.01 4.10 -15.14
N TYR A 290 -0.11 5.07 -14.94
CA TYR A 290 0.22 5.57 -13.59
C TYR A 290 0.55 7.08 -13.54
N TYR A 291 0.36 7.66 -12.37
CA TYR A 291 1.05 8.89 -11.97
C TYR A 291 2.49 8.56 -11.56
N TYR A 292 3.43 9.49 -11.78
CA TYR A 292 4.81 9.33 -11.34
C TYR A 292 5.44 10.62 -10.82
N ALA A 293 6.34 10.45 -9.87
CA ALA A 293 7.34 11.44 -9.47
C ALA A 293 8.73 10.84 -9.75
N ARG A 294 9.72 11.68 -10.07
CA ARG A 294 11.07 11.27 -10.47
C ARG A 294 12.08 11.81 -9.47
N PHE A 295 12.91 10.94 -8.91
CA PHE A 295 14.01 11.27 -8.03
C PHE A 295 15.32 10.81 -8.68
N GLN A 296 16.27 11.72 -8.85
CA GLN A 296 17.49 11.50 -9.65
C GLN A 296 18.77 11.51 -8.81
N GLU A 297 18.70 11.95 -7.55
CA GLU A 297 19.83 11.98 -6.63
C GLU A 297 19.32 12.21 -5.20
N LEU A 298 19.98 11.60 -4.21
CA LEU A 298 19.94 12.04 -2.81
C LEU A 298 21.37 12.27 -2.32
N THR A 299 21.63 13.37 -1.60
CA THR A 299 22.85 13.55 -0.81
C THR A 299 22.50 13.58 0.68
N ILE A 300 23.27 12.86 1.49
CA ILE A 300 23.19 12.90 2.95
C ILE A 300 24.57 13.30 3.48
N ASP A 301 24.62 14.42 4.21
CA ASP A 301 25.73 14.81 5.06
C ASP A 301 25.29 14.59 6.52
N CYS A 302 25.84 13.59 7.19
CA CYS A 302 25.54 13.33 8.60
C CYS A 302 26.25 14.36 9.49
N TYR A 303 25.57 14.85 10.52
CA TYR A 303 26.20 15.66 11.56
C TYR A 303 26.53 14.81 12.80
N ASP A 304 27.38 15.35 13.68
CA ASP A 304 27.67 14.75 14.98
C ASP A 304 26.38 14.72 15.84
N PRO A 305 26.19 13.70 16.69
CA PRO A 305 25.07 13.64 17.63
C PRO A 305 25.17 14.76 18.69
N PRO A 306 24.06 15.08 19.39
CA PRO A 306 24.03 16.10 20.44
C PRO A 306 25.13 15.95 21.51
N GLU A 307 25.63 17.06 22.04
CA GLU A 307 26.64 17.04 23.09
C GLU A 307 26.13 16.27 24.33
N GLY A 308 26.92 15.30 24.80
CA GLY A 308 26.55 14.45 25.93
C GLY A 308 25.70 13.22 25.58
N THR A 309 25.48 12.96 24.28
CA THR A 309 25.00 11.65 23.79
C THR A 309 25.89 10.54 24.34
N LYS A 310 25.29 9.42 24.76
CA LYS A 310 26.05 8.24 25.16
C LYS A 310 26.28 7.37 23.94
N GLU A 311 27.55 7.03 23.72
CA GLU A 311 28.00 6.25 22.56
C GLU A 311 28.77 5.00 23.03
N PRO A 312 28.13 4.04 23.73
CA PRO A 312 28.76 2.74 24.03
C PRO A 312 29.06 1.88 22.78
N GLY A 313 28.56 2.28 21.61
CA GLY A 313 28.85 1.66 20.32
C GLY A 313 28.74 2.64 19.15
N SER A 314 28.64 2.11 17.92
CA SER A 314 28.74 2.91 16.69
C SER A 314 27.88 2.37 15.53
N LYS A 315 26.89 1.52 15.80
CA LYS A 315 26.12 0.80 14.75
C LYS A 315 24.67 1.20 14.64
N VAL A 316 23.98 1.37 15.77
CA VAL A 316 22.53 1.60 15.81
C VAL A 316 22.16 2.67 16.83
N TYR A 317 21.08 3.39 16.56
CA TYR A 317 20.41 4.25 17.53
C TYR A 317 19.41 3.43 18.34
N LYS A 318 19.41 3.62 19.67
CA LYS A 318 18.50 2.94 20.59
C LYS A 318 17.84 3.95 21.53
N TYR A 319 16.51 3.89 21.63
CA TYR A 319 15.75 4.68 22.60
C TYR A 319 15.84 4.05 23.98
N THR A 320 15.99 4.87 25.02
CA THR A 320 16.22 4.41 26.41
C THR A 320 15.22 4.94 27.43
N ASP A 321 14.31 5.83 27.04
CA ASP A 321 13.30 6.42 27.91
C ASP A 321 12.05 6.83 27.09
N TYR A 322 10.88 6.76 27.73
CA TYR A 322 9.59 7.05 27.10
C TYR A 322 9.39 8.54 26.77
N ALA A 323 10.24 9.44 27.28
CA ALA A 323 10.23 10.84 26.91
C ALA A 323 10.51 11.04 25.40
N GLY A 324 11.23 10.14 24.73
CA GLY A 324 11.40 10.13 23.28
C GLY A 324 12.04 11.41 22.71
N THR A 325 13.02 11.98 23.43
CA THR A 325 13.72 13.23 23.08
C THR A 325 15.17 12.96 22.70
N ASN A 326 15.91 13.97 22.25
CA ASN A 326 17.27 13.78 21.77
C ASN A 326 18.22 13.23 22.86
N ASN A 327 18.04 13.67 24.09
CA ASN A 327 18.79 13.19 25.26
C ASN A 327 18.37 11.79 25.76
N THR A 328 17.47 11.08 25.06
CA THR A 328 17.01 9.73 25.41
C THR A 328 17.23 8.71 24.29
N VAL A 329 18.21 8.99 23.43
CA VAL A 329 18.73 8.12 22.39
C VAL A 329 20.22 7.89 22.65
N GLU A 330 20.66 6.64 22.56
CA GLU A 330 22.06 6.23 22.71
C GLU A 330 22.54 5.54 21.42
N ILE A 331 23.84 5.64 21.12
CA ILE A 331 24.45 4.92 19.98
C ILE A 331 25.12 3.64 20.50
N THR A 332 24.61 2.47 20.10
CA THR A 332 25.08 1.18 20.62
C THR A 332 25.62 0.26 19.51
N ASN A 333 26.08 -0.93 19.90
CA ASN A 333 26.48 -2.00 18.98
C ASN A 333 25.43 -3.13 18.93
N ASP A 334 24.23 -2.91 19.48
CA ASP A 334 23.15 -3.90 19.62
C ASP A 334 22.37 -4.04 18.30
N GLU A 335 23.11 -4.31 17.22
CA GLU A 335 22.57 -4.50 15.88
C GLU A 335 21.75 -5.79 15.81
N VAL A 336 20.50 -5.67 15.34
CA VAL A 336 19.58 -6.78 15.19
C VAL A 336 19.23 -6.96 13.72
N ILE A 337 19.40 -8.19 13.23
CA ILE A 337 18.91 -8.64 11.92
C ILE A 337 17.94 -9.79 12.18
N LEU A 338 16.73 -9.69 11.62
CA LEU A 338 15.71 -10.72 11.77
C LEU A 338 16.11 -11.98 10.99
N GLY A 339 16.00 -13.16 11.62
CA GLY A 339 16.16 -14.44 10.95
C GLY A 339 15.00 -14.78 10.02
N SER A 340 13.82 -14.19 10.25
CA SER A 340 12.64 -14.27 9.38
C SER A 340 11.69 -13.10 9.65
N LEU A 341 10.71 -12.89 8.77
CA LEU A 341 9.62 -11.92 8.97
C LEU A 341 8.56 -12.38 10.01
N MET A 342 8.84 -13.42 10.80
CA MET A 342 8.14 -13.71 12.05
C MET A 342 8.95 -13.30 13.29
N GLY A 343 10.19 -12.82 13.11
CA GLY A 343 11.04 -12.33 14.19
C GLY A 343 10.68 -10.92 14.65
N THR A 344 11.19 -10.55 15.82
CA THR A 344 11.07 -9.22 16.45
C THR A 344 12.44 -8.74 16.91
N GLY A 345 12.57 -7.51 17.40
CA GLY A 345 13.84 -7.05 18.00
C GLY A 345 14.25 -7.90 19.22
N GLU A 346 13.28 -8.22 20.09
CA GLU A 346 13.47 -9.08 21.28
C GLU A 346 13.75 -10.54 20.93
N ASN A 347 13.18 -11.05 19.83
CA ASN A 347 13.36 -12.41 19.37
C ASN A 347 13.51 -12.46 17.84
N PRO A 348 14.72 -12.23 17.30
CA PRO A 348 14.95 -12.16 15.87
C PRO A 348 14.69 -13.49 15.12
N GLY A 349 14.71 -14.62 15.85
CA GLY A 349 14.62 -15.97 15.31
C GLY A 349 15.93 -16.48 14.68
N GLU A 350 16.01 -17.79 14.41
CA GLU A 350 17.14 -18.35 13.66
C GLU A 350 17.01 -18.03 12.16
N ALA A 351 18.12 -17.63 11.52
CA ALA A 351 18.20 -17.58 10.06
C ALA A 351 18.07 -19.00 9.47
N PRO A 352 17.33 -19.20 8.36
CA PRO A 352 17.09 -20.51 7.78
C PRO A 352 18.41 -21.19 7.36
N LYS A 353 18.66 -22.39 7.90
CA LYS A 353 19.85 -23.18 7.57
C LYS A 353 19.78 -23.63 6.11
N SER A 354 20.83 -23.30 5.35
CA SER A 354 20.99 -23.71 3.95
C SER A 354 20.73 -25.21 3.78
N GLY A 355 19.68 -25.55 3.01
CA GLY A 355 19.31 -26.94 2.68
C GLY A 355 18.08 -27.52 3.37
N SER A 356 17.40 -26.81 4.29
CA SER A 356 16.11 -27.25 4.86
C SER A 356 14.98 -26.30 4.51
N ALA A 357 14.17 -26.66 3.51
CA ALA A 357 12.96 -25.93 3.14
C ALA A 357 11.82 -26.24 4.12
N THR A 358 11.91 -25.70 5.33
CA THR A 358 10.77 -25.62 6.26
C THR A 358 9.95 -24.40 5.86
N GLN A 359 8.65 -24.56 5.60
CA GLN A 359 7.77 -23.48 5.14
C GLN A 359 7.78 -22.32 6.14
N THR A 360 8.09 -21.11 5.66
CA THR A 360 7.85 -19.87 6.39
C THR A 360 6.35 -19.61 6.39
N ALA A 361 5.72 -19.67 7.56
CA ALA A 361 4.33 -19.31 7.72
C ALA A 361 4.12 -17.81 7.39
N ASP A 362 3.33 -17.57 6.36
CA ASP A 362 2.22 -16.62 6.36
C ASP A 362 2.50 -15.21 6.93
N ILE A 363 3.37 -14.43 6.28
CA ILE A 363 3.54 -12.99 6.59
C ILE A 363 2.39 -12.19 5.95
N ALA A 364 1.19 -12.44 6.43
CA ALA A 364 -0.03 -11.74 6.05
C ALA A 364 -0.15 -10.43 6.86
N ASN A 365 0.70 -9.45 6.53
CA ASN A 365 0.48 -8.00 6.59
C ASN A 365 1.84 -7.28 6.58
N VAL A 366 1.89 -6.14 5.91
CA VAL A 366 2.97 -5.15 6.00
C VAL A 366 2.37 -3.87 6.58
N PRO A 367 3.06 -3.12 7.46
CA PRO A 367 2.58 -1.83 7.95
C PRO A 367 2.17 -0.88 6.82
N GLY A 368 0.96 -0.32 6.91
CA GLY A 368 0.40 0.57 5.89
C GLY A 368 -0.25 -0.15 4.70
N GLY A 369 -0.12 -1.48 4.59
CA GLY A 369 -0.63 -2.29 3.48
C GLY A 369 -2.17 -2.46 3.42
N ASN A 370 -2.94 -1.75 4.24
CA ASN A 370 -4.41 -1.82 4.27
C ASN A 370 -5.07 -0.49 4.68
N VAL A 371 -4.75 0.60 3.97
CA VAL A 371 -5.52 1.85 3.99
C VAL A 371 -5.89 2.27 2.56
N GLY A 372 -7.18 2.20 2.22
CA GLY A 372 -7.74 2.75 0.98
C GLY A 372 -7.54 1.89 -0.27
N GLY A 373 -8.60 1.19 -0.68
CA GLY A 373 -8.54 0.13 -1.69
C GLY A 373 -8.17 0.53 -3.13
N GLY A 374 -7.45 -0.39 -3.77
CA GLY A 374 -7.55 -0.70 -5.20
C GLY A 374 -6.38 -1.56 -5.71
N ASN A 375 -6.28 -1.78 -7.04
CA ASN A 375 -5.16 -2.53 -7.64
C ASN A 375 -4.63 -1.94 -8.98
N ARG A 376 -3.30 -1.71 -9.04
CA ARG A 376 -2.34 -2.26 -10.05
C ARG A 376 -1.72 -1.37 -11.16
N ALA A 377 -0.39 -1.24 -11.10
CA ALA A 377 0.68 -1.15 -12.12
C ALA A 377 0.58 -0.37 -13.47
N GLN A 378 1.59 0.49 -13.69
CA GLN A 378 2.77 0.25 -14.55
C GLN A 378 2.64 -0.58 -15.86
N GLU A 379 3.02 0.02 -17.01
CA GLU A 379 4.05 -0.59 -17.89
C GLU A 379 4.84 0.36 -18.84
N THR A 380 6.09 -0.02 -19.05
CA THR A 380 7.22 0.54 -19.83
C THR A 380 7.02 1.23 -21.20
N SER A 381 8.00 2.07 -21.55
CA SER A 381 8.18 2.73 -22.86
C SER A 381 9.14 1.97 -23.79
N THR A 382 9.00 2.12 -25.13
CA THR A 382 10.12 2.55 -26.03
C THR A 382 9.72 2.87 -27.49
N GLN A 383 10.11 4.08 -27.91
CA GLN A 383 10.55 4.56 -29.25
C GLN A 383 10.04 3.98 -30.60
N ALA A 384 9.28 4.84 -31.28
CA ALA A 384 9.55 5.43 -32.62
C ALA A 384 9.62 4.57 -33.91
N ALA A 385 8.67 4.87 -34.83
CA ALA A 385 8.88 4.83 -36.28
C ALA A 385 8.10 5.98 -36.96
N ALA A 386 8.60 6.50 -38.09
CA ALA A 386 8.08 7.70 -38.75
C ALA A 386 6.97 7.40 -39.79
N GLY A 387 6.03 8.34 -39.96
CA GLY A 387 5.00 8.28 -41.02
C GLY A 387 4.32 9.64 -41.26
N THR A 388 4.45 10.17 -42.46
CA THR A 388 3.96 11.51 -42.89
C THR A 388 2.46 11.52 -43.21
N GLY A 389 1.74 12.60 -42.84
CA GLY A 389 0.36 12.85 -43.31
C GLY A 389 -0.16 14.26 -42.98
N SER A 390 -0.52 15.04 -44.00
CA SER A 390 -0.91 16.46 -43.92
C SER A 390 -2.40 16.67 -43.60
N GLY A 391 -2.78 17.79 -42.94
CA GLY A 391 -4.23 18.10 -42.78
C GLY A 391 -4.66 19.36 -42.00
N ALA A 392 -4.48 20.55 -42.60
CA ALA A 392 -5.29 21.78 -42.48
C ALA A 392 -5.83 22.36 -41.14
N GLN A 393 -5.59 23.67 -40.98
CA GLN A 393 -6.21 24.66 -40.07
C GLN A 393 -7.68 24.98 -40.47
N PRO A 394 -8.55 25.53 -39.58
CA PRO A 394 -8.73 27.00 -39.43
C PRO A 394 -8.81 27.49 -37.95
N THR A 395 -8.19 28.61 -37.53
CA THR A 395 -8.74 30.01 -37.41
C THR A 395 -10.13 30.14 -36.75
N ALA A 396 -10.41 31.01 -35.77
CA ALA A 396 -9.67 32.06 -35.02
C ALA A 396 -10.41 32.32 -33.65
N ASP A 397 -10.28 33.37 -32.83
CA ASP A 397 -9.60 34.70 -32.88
C ASP A 397 -9.43 35.32 -31.46
N SER A 398 -9.00 36.59 -31.37
CA SER A 398 -9.07 37.62 -30.29
C SER A 398 -9.66 37.26 -28.91
N GLY A 399 -9.05 37.58 -27.74
CA GLY A 399 -8.49 38.87 -27.26
C GLY A 399 -9.13 39.15 -25.87
N SER A 400 -8.57 39.86 -24.87
CA SER A 400 -7.54 40.91 -24.82
C SER A 400 -6.89 41.02 -23.42
N ASN A 401 -5.83 41.82 -23.32
CA ASN A 401 -4.92 41.99 -22.16
C ASN A 401 -5.42 42.97 -21.05
N VAL A 402 -4.57 43.20 -20.03
CA VAL A 402 -4.60 44.18 -18.89
C VAL A 402 -5.00 43.52 -17.55
N GLY A 403 -4.33 43.73 -16.41
CA GLY A 403 -3.13 44.52 -16.09
C GLY A 403 -2.99 44.64 -14.55
N GLY A 404 -1.77 44.63 -13.99
CA GLY A 404 -1.56 44.47 -12.55
C GLY A 404 -1.82 45.71 -11.67
N GLY A 405 -1.93 45.49 -10.36
CA GLY A 405 -2.03 46.56 -9.35
C GLY A 405 -2.06 46.02 -7.91
N SER A 406 -1.01 46.31 -7.14
CA SER A 406 -0.90 46.02 -5.72
C SER A 406 -1.50 47.12 -4.85
N THR A 407 -2.17 46.79 -3.75
CA THR A 407 -2.37 47.71 -2.60
C THR A 407 -2.46 46.94 -1.28
N GLU A 408 -1.57 47.26 -0.34
CA GLU A 408 -1.77 47.06 1.08
C GLU A 408 -2.90 47.97 1.60
N PHE A 409 -3.58 47.59 2.69
CA PHE A 409 -4.39 48.52 3.47
C PHE A 409 -4.46 48.12 4.94
N VAL A 410 -4.28 49.09 5.86
CA VAL A 410 -4.27 48.90 7.31
C VAL A 410 -5.06 50.01 8.00
N GLN A 411 -6.10 49.65 8.76
CA GLN A 411 -6.73 50.36 9.91
C GLN A 411 -7.90 49.48 10.40
N GLY A 412 -8.29 49.38 11.68
CA GLY A 412 -7.84 50.05 12.91
C GLY A 412 -8.96 50.86 13.58
N GLY A 413 -9.67 50.32 14.59
CA GLY A 413 -10.53 51.14 15.49
C GLY A 413 -11.82 50.52 16.08
N SER A 414 -11.76 50.16 17.37
CA SER A 414 -12.80 50.29 18.42
C SER A 414 -14.26 49.76 18.27
N SER A 415 -14.53 48.67 19.02
CA SER A 415 -15.57 48.49 20.07
C SER A 415 -17.08 48.29 19.79
N THR A 416 -17.56 47.18 20.39
CA THR A 416 -18.84 46.90 21.11
C THR A 416 -20.05 46.22 20.43
N GLN A 417 -20.34 45.02 20.99
CA GLN A 417 -21.63 44.32 21.18
C GLN A 417 -22.33 43.53 20.04
N SER A 418 -22.44 42.21 20.28
CA SER A 418 -23.58 41.26 20.09
C SER A 418 -24.71 41.61 19.11
N THR A 419 -25.27 40.72 18.30
CA THR A 419 -25.14 39.24 18.15
C THR A 419 -25.85 38.85 16.85
N GLY A 420 -25.36 37.85 16.11
CA GLY A 420 -26.06 37.30 14.93
C GLY A 420 -25.11 36.61 13.96
N ALA A 421 -25.45 35.42 13.49
CA ALA A 421 -24.56 34.56 12.72
C ALA A 421 -24.48 34.92 11.23
N ALA A 422 -23.27 34.88 10.65
CA ALA A 422 -23.02 34.49 9.26
C ALA A 422 -21.52 34.20 9.00
N GLY A 423 -21.23 33.05 8.41
CA GLY A 423 -20.08 32.76 7.54
C GLY A 423 -18.69 33.30 7.90
N THR A 424 -17.97 32.62 8.80
CA THR A 424 -16.50 32.69 8.84
C THR A 424 -15.90 31.75 7.79
N ILE A 425 -15.02 32.30 6.96
CA ILE A 425 -14.20 31.57 5.99
C ILE A 425 -13.21 30.68 6.74
N GLU A 426 -13.23 29.37 6.49
CA GLU A 426 -12.31 28.42 7.14
C GLU A 426 -10.92 28.45 6.47
N PRO A 427 -9.82 28.46 7.24
CA PRO A 427 -8.48 28.25 6.72
C PRO A 427 -8.30 26.78 6.32
N LYS A 428 -7.74 26.54 5.13
CA LYS A 428 -7.53 25.19 4.60
C LYS A 428 -6.48 24.44 5.42
N LEU A 429 -6.79 23.21 5.82
CA LEU A 429 -5.92 22.32 6.58
C LEU A 429 -4.73 21.86 5.71
N ALA A 430 -3.54 21.75 6.29
CA ALA A 430 -2.39 21.07 5.67
C ALA A 430 -2.44 19.57 5.99
N GLY A 431 -2.15 18.70 5.02
CA GLY A 431 -2.06 17.26 5.23
C GLY A 431 -0.75 16.82 5.91
N SER A 432 -0.70 15.53 6.25
CA SER A 432 0.51 14.74 6.50
C SER A 432 0.13 13.26 6.29
N ILE A 433 1.11 12.42 5.94
CA ILE A 433 0.92 10.97 5.82
C ILE A 433 0.46 10.35 7.16
N LEU A 434 0.82 10.96 8.30
CA LEU A 434 0.41 10.49 9.63
C LEU A 434 -1.06 10.82 9.96
N ALA A 435 -1.71 11.75 9.25
CA ALA A 435 -3.08 12.18 9.53
C ALA A 435 -4.11 11.03 9.46
N VAL A 436 -3.80 9.96 8.69
CA VAL A 436 -4.64 8.75 8.55
C VAL A 436 -4.83 7.98 9.88
N VAL A 437 -3.99 8.20 10.88
CA VAL A 437 -4.01 7.44 12.15
C VAL A 437 -5.02 8.00 13.18
N VAL A 438 -5.35 9.30 13.12
CA VAL A 438 -6.01 9.99 14.24
C VAL A 438 -7.54 9.77 14.29
N ALA A 439 -8.22 9.59 13.15
CA ALA A 439 -9.69 9.43 13.14
C ALA A 439 -10.22 8.10 13.67
N ILE A 440 -9.38 7.08 13.91
CA ILE A 440 -9.84 5.74 14.34
C ILE A 440 -10.19 5.70 15.84
N ALA A 441 -9.71 6.65 16.66
CA ALA A 441 -9.93 6.67 18.11
C ALA A 441 -11.37 7.01 18.56
N GLY A 442 -12.29 7.27 17.62
CA GLY A 442 -13.54 7.98 17.87
C GLY A 442 -14.85 7.20 17.78
N LEU A 443 -14.90 5.86 17.90
CA LEU A 443 -16.18 5.11 17.94
C LEU A 443 -16.09 3.69 18.56
N ALA A 444 -15.55 3.55 19.77
CA ALA A 444 -15.44 2.27 20.48
C ALA A 444 -16.34 2.18 21.73
N THR A 445 -17.66 2.10 21.56
CA THR A 445 -18.58 1.67 22.63
C THR A 445 -19.62 0.66 22.16
N GLY A 446 -19.27 -0.63 22.28
CA GLY A 446 -20.19 -1.71 22.60
C GLY A 446 -21.03 -2.31 21.48
N LEU A 447 -20.71 -3.56 21.12
CA LEU A 447 -21.66 -4.69 21.16
C LEU A 447 -20.91 -6.02 20.96
N ASN A 448 -20.99 -6.92 21.94
CA ASN A 448 -20.32 -8.22 21.90
C ASN A 448 -21.06 -9.19 20.97
N ALA A 449 -20.33 -9.89 20.11
CA ALA A 449 -20.79 -11.09 19.40
C ALA A 449 -19.72 -12.18 19.52
N VAL A 450 -20.08 -13.32 20.11
CA VAL A 450 -19.19 -14.48 20.29
C VAL A 450 -19.26 -15.36 19.03
N ALA A 451 -18.12 -15.60 18.39
CA ALA A 451 -18.00 -16.53 17.27
C ALA A 451 -17.17 -17.75 17.66
N THR A 452 -17.62 -18.94 17.25
CA THR A 452 -17.01 -20.23 17.60
C THR A 452 -15.89 -20.62 16.62
N GLU A 453 -14.71 -20.90 17.14
CA GLU A 453 -13.55 -21.45 16.41
C GLU A 453 -13.82 -22.89 15.92
N GLN A 454 -13.48 -23.23 14.66
CA GLN A 454 -13.01 -24.58 14.27
C GLN A 454 -12.46 -24.67 12.83
N TRP A 455 -11.31 -24.06 12.52
CA TRP A 455 -10.41 -24.53 11.44
C TRP A 455 -9.06 -23.81 11.45
N MET A 456 -8.00 -24.50 11.90
CA MET A 456 -6.60 -24.15 11.63
C MET A 456 -5.89 -25.39 11.07
N THR A 457 -5.26 -25.25 9.90
CA THR A 457 -4.10 -25.96 9.31
C THR A 457 -4.25 -25.97 7.77
N GLY A 458 -3.36 -25.26 7.05
CA GLY A 458 -3.36 -25.23 5.57
C GLY A 458 -2.71 -23.96 4.97
N ASP A 459 -1.38 -23.95 4.95
CA ASP A 459 -0.39 -23.01 4.36
C ASP A 459 -0.88 -21.97 3.32
N LEU A 460 -0.50 -20.68 3.47
CA LEU A 460 -0.69 -19.67 2.42
C LEU A 460 0.38 -19.75 1.32
N CYS A 461 0.01 -20.30 0.16
CA CYS A 461 0.62 -19.88 -1.10
C CYS A 461 0.13 -18.46 -1.46
N MET A 462 1.04 -17.49 -1.48
CA MET A 462 0.84 -16.18 -2.11
C MET A 462 1.62 -16.12 -3.42
N GLY A 463 1.27 -17.01 -4.35
CA GLY A 463 1.70 -16.89 -5.73
C GLY A 463 1.01 -15.70 -6.39
N TRP A 464 1.67 -15.14 -7.38
CA TRP A 464 1.04 -14.13 -8.25
C TRP A 464 0.09 -14.82 -9.23
N VAL A 465 0.55 -15.94 -9.79
CA VAL A 465 -0.19 -16.90 -10.63
C VAL A 465 -0.39 -18.18 -9.79
N ASP A 466 -1.44 -18.25 -8.99
CA ASP A 466 -1.70 -19.40 -8.11
C ASP A 466 -2.30 -20.56 -8.90
N GLN A 467 -1.77 -21.76 -8.75
CA GLN A 467 -2.38 -22.95 -9.35
C GLN A 467 -3.63 -23.35 -8.56
N VAL A 468 -4.75 -23.54 -9.26
CA VAL A 468 -5.99 -24.05 -8.66
C VAL A 468 -5.80 -25.54 -8.33
N PRO A 469 -5.84 -25.95 -7.06
CA PRO A 469 -5.54 -27.32 -6.66
C PRO A 469 -6.47 -28.31 -7.35
N ARG A 470 -5.89 -29.45 -7.77
CA ARG A 470 -6.58 -30.57 -8.43
C ARG A 470 -7.36 -30.19 -9.72
N ALA A 471 -7.04 -29.04 -10.34
CA ALA A 471 -7.73 -28.55 -11.54
C ALA A 471 -6.87 -28.49 -12.82
N GLY A 472 -5.72 -29.17 -12.84
CA GLY A 472 -4.80 -29.19 -13.99
C GLY A 472 -3.97 -27.90 -14.09
N LYS A 473 -3.67 -27.44 -15.31
CA LYS A 473 -3.00 -26.15 -15.56
C LYS A 473 -3.98 -24.96 -15.49
N LEU A 474 -4.88 -24.97 -14.51
CA LEU A 474 -5.77 -23.85 -14.21
C LEU A 474 -5.13 -22.98 -13.14
N TYR A 475 -5.09 -21.68 -13.38
CA TYR A 475 -4.48 -20.69 -12.51
C TYR A 475 -5.45 -19.55 -12.20
N ILE A 476 -5.33 -18.98 -11.00
CA ILE A 476 -6.07 -17.80 -10.55
C ILE A 476 -5.08 -16.71 -10.10
N GLY A 477 -5.46 -15.45 -10.25
CA GLY A 477 -4.68 -14.34 -9.69
C GLY A 477 -5.41 -13.01 -9.78
N GLY A 478 -4.79 -11.98 -9.22
CA GLY A 478 -5.20 -10.60 -9.48
C GLY A 478 -4.78 -10.16 -10.88
N LEU A 479 -5.21 -8.96 -11.26
CA LEU A 479 -4.73 -8.33 -12.48
C LEU A 479 -3.20 -8.27 -12.42
N TYR A 480 -2.60 -8.18 -11.21
CA TYR A 480 -1.14 -8.20 -11.01
C TYR A 480 -0.42 -9.36 -11.68
N ALA A 481 -0.99 -10.56 -11.78
CA ALA A 481 -0.29 -11.65 -12.45
C ALA A 481 -0.23 -11.50 -13.98
N LEU A 482 -1.19 -10.82 -14.61
CA LEU A 482 -1.29 -10.77 -16.07
C LEU A 482 -0.08 -10.06 -16.70
N TYR A 483 0.19 -8.80 -16.32
CA TYR A 483 1.41 -8.08 -16.68
C TYR A 483 2.66 -8.54 -15.89
N GLN A 484 2.81 -9.84 -15.64
CA GLN A 484 4.06 -10.47 -15.21
C GLN A 484 4.41 -11.56 -16.23
N THR A 485 4.83 -11.11 -17.41
CA THR A 485 4.99 -11.94 -18.62
C THR A 485 5.82 -13.20 -18.39
N ASP A 486 6.87 -13.12 -17.58
CA ASP A 486 7.72 -14.29 -17.27
C ASP A 486 7.00 -15.34 -16.42
N LEU A 487 6.10 -14.97 -15.52
CA LEU A 487 5.30 -15.93 -14.73
C LEU A 487 4.23 -16.59 -15.60
N VAL A 488 3.56 -15.81 -16.44
CA VAL A 488 2.58 -16.30 -17.43
C VAL A 488 3.24 -17.31 -18.38
N ARG A 489 4.44 -16.97 -18.89
CA ARG A 489 5.23 -17.84 -19.77
C ARG A 489 5.75 -19.09 -19.04
N ALA A 490 6.27 -18.95 -17.82
CA ALA A 490 6.81 -20.07 -17.05
C ALA A 490 5.73 -21.09 -16.63
N ALA A 491 4.51 -20.62 -16.34
CA ALA A 491 3.35 -21.48 -16.09
C ALA A 491 2.76 -22.12 -17.37
N GLY A 492 3.29 -21.79 -18.56
CA GLY A 492 2.80 -22.28 -19.85
C GLY A 492 1.37 -21.81 -20.17
N ILE A 493 0.97 -20.65 -19.65
CA ILE A 493 -0.37 -20.08 -19.89
C ILE A 493 -0.49 -19.65 -21.36
N THR A 494 -1.59 -20.07 -21.98
CA THR A 494 -1.94 -19.73 -23.38
C THR A 494 -3.31 -19.06 -23.50
N HIS A 495 -4.12 -19.14 -22.45
CA HIS A 495 -5.48 -18.62 -22.40
C HIS A 495 -5.71 -17.76 -21.16
N VAL A 496 -6.39 -16.63 -21.33
CA VAL A 496 -6.74 -15.70 -20.26
C VAL A 496 -8.25 -15.51 -20.22
N LEU A 497 -8.83 -15.58 -19.02
CA LEU A 497 -10.20 -15.22 -18.72
C LEU A 497 -10.23 -14.01 -17.79
N SER A 498 -10.55 -12.85 -18.33
CA SER A 498 -10.63 -11.59 -17.59
C SER A 498 -12.06 -11.32 -17.13
N VAL A 499 -12.22 -10.95 -15.85
CA VAL A 499 -13.50 -10.51 -15.28
C VAL A 499 -13.31 -9.14 -14.65
N ILE A 500 -13.36 -8.11 -15.48
CA ILE A 500 -13.14 -6.69 -15.15
C ILE A 500 -13.97 -5.81 -16.08
N ASP A 501 -14.45 -4.70 -15.56
CA ASP A 501 -15.38 -3.72 -16.15
C ASP A 501 -14.78 -2.92 -17.33
N TYR A 502 -13.46 -2.76 -17.38
CA TYR A 502 -12.70 -2.18 -18.50
C TYR A 502 -11.98 -3.25 -19.33
N ASP A 503 -11.56 -2.88 -20.55
CA ASP A 503 -10.69 -3.72 -21.37
C ASP A 503 -9.29 -3.78 -20.75
N PRO A 504 -8.79 -4.96 -20.33
CA PRO A 504 -7.37 -5.09 -20.02
C PRO A 504 -6.59 -4.79 -21.30
N LEU A 505 -5.62 -3.89 -21.21
CA LEU A 505 -4.74 -3.57 -22.34
C LEU A 505 -3.84 -4.77 -22.61
N LEU A 506 -4.32 -5.70 -23.43
CA LEU A 506 -3.50 -6.74 -24.06
C LEU A 506 -2.60 -6.05 -25.09
N GLN A 507 -1.51 -5.48 -24.59
CA GLN A 507 -0.40 -4.98 -25.39
C GLN A 507 0.12 -6.06 -26.36
N ASP A 508 0.92 -5.66 -27.36
CA ASP A 508 1.50 -6.58 -28.36
C ASP A 508 2.19 -7.80 -27.72
N GLN A 509 2.81 -7.63 -26.54
CA GLN A 509 3.42 -8.73 -25.79
C GLN A 509 2.45 -9.83 -25.31
N PHE A 510 1.14 -9.54 -25.21
CA PHE A 510 0.08 -10.51 -24.88
C PHE A 510 -0.74 -10.97 -26.09
N ALA A 511 -0.46 -10.49 -27.30
CA ALA A 511 -1.20 -10.85 -28.51
C ALA A 511 -1.13 -12.36 -28.87
N HIS A 512 -0.20 -13.09 -28.26
CA HIS A 512 -0.06 -14.55 -28.37
C HIS A 512 -1.03 -15.33 -27.46
N LEU A 513 -1.71 -14.67 -26.51
CA LEU A 513 -2.67 -15.29 -25.61
C LEU A 513 -4.08 -15.22 -26.19
N LYS A 514 -4.80 -16.34 -26.15
CA LYS A 514 -6.24 -16.37 -26.42
C LYS A 514 -6.98 -15.72 -25.25
N HIS A 515 -7.90 -14.82 -25.54
CA HIS A 515 -8.59 -14.02 -24.53
C HIS A 515 -10.11 -14.22 -24.56
N PHE A 516 -10.70 -14.39 -23.38
CA PHE A 516 -12.13 -14.25 -23.17
C PHE A 516 -12.36 -13.24 -22.04
N HIS A 517 -13.23 -12.27 -22.29
CA HIS A 517 -13.43 -11.12 -21.40
C HIS A 517 -14.90 -10.97 -21.05
N ILE A 518 -15.17 -10.95 -19.74
CA ILE A 518 -16.47 -10.65 -19.16
C ILE A 518 -16.34 -9.27 -18.50
N ARG A 519 -17.09 -8.29 -19.02
CA ARG A 519 -17.20 -6.96 -18.40
C ARG A 519 -18.19 -7.01 -17.26
N ALA A 520 -17.69 -6.89 -16.03
CA ALA A 520 -18.48 -6.97 -14.80
C ALA A 520 -17.77 -6.27 -13.64
N ASP A 521 -18.52 -5.48 -12.86
CA ASP A 521 -18.05 -4.85 -11.63
C ASP A 521 -17.95 -5.84 -10.47
N ASP A 522 -17.16 -5.51 -9.43
CA ASP A 522 -17.10 -6.33 -8.19
C ASP A 522 -18.27 -6.04 -7.23
N HIS A 523 -19.45 -5.77 -7.78
CA HIS A 523 -20.61 -5.30 -7.03
C HIS A 523 -21.59 -6.46 -6.72
N PRO A 524 -22.17 -6.57 -5.51
CA PRO A 524 -23.13 -7.64 -5.19
C PRO A 524 -24.39 -7.68 -6.08
N ASN A 525 -24.80 -6.54 -6.66
CA ASN A 525 -25.92 -6.49 -7.61
C ASN A 525 -25.54 -6.93 -9.04
N GLU A 526 -24.26 -7.13 -9.35
CA GLU A 526 -23.81 -7.58 -10.67
C GLU A 526 -24.32 -9.01 -10.96
N ASN A 527 -24.53 -9.35 -12.23
CA ASN A 527 -25.03 -10.64 -12.68
C ASN A 527 -23.91 -11.45 -13.34
N LEU A 528 -23.05 -12.05 -12.54
CA LEU A 528 -22.06 -13.02 -13.04
C LEU A 528 -22.70 -14.35 -13.46
N LEU A 529 -23.83 -14.74 -12.86
CA LEU A 529 -24.49 -16.02 -13.11
C LEU A 529 -24.83 -16.24 -14.59
N GLN A 530 -25.21 -15.19 -15.32
CA GLN A 530 -25.50 -15.27 -16.76
C GLN A 530 -24.28 -15.70 -17.60
N TYR A 531 -23.06 -15.38 -17.15
CA TYR A 531 -21.81 -15.67 -17.86
C TYR A 531 -21.19 -17.02 -17.48
N LEU A 532 -21.58 -17.62 -16.35
CA LEU A 532 -21.00 -18.88 -15.88
C LEU A 532 -21.09 -20.03 -16.92
N PRO A 533 -22.20 -20.25 -17.65
CA PRO A 533 -22.28 -21.29 -18.68
C PRO A 533 -21.24 -21.17 -19.80
N GLU A 534 -20.81 -19.95 -20.12
CA GLU A 534 -19.80 -19.69 -21.16
C GLU A 534 -18.39 -19.73 -20.57
N ALA A 535 -18.20 -19.12 -19.39
CA ALA A 535 -16.94 -19.15 -18.65
C ALA A 535 -16.43 -20.58 -18.37
N VAL A 536 -17.29 -21.48 -17.87
CA VAL A 536 -16.86 -22.86 -17.56
C VAL A 536 -16.54 -23.65 -18.82
N LYS A 537 -17.22 -23.38 -19.94
CA LYS A 537 -16.93 -23.98 -21.26
C LYS A 537 -15.60 -23.48 -21.81
N TYR A 538 -15.32 -22.18 -21.71
CA TYR A 538 -14.03 -21.60 -22.12
C TYR A 538 -12.88 -22.23 -21.33
N ILE A 539 -12.98 -22.31 -20.01
CA ILE A 539 -11.96 -22.97 -19.16
C ILE A 539 -11.78 -24.45 -19.54
N ASP A 540 -12.88 -25.21 -19.71
CA ASP A 540 -12.82 -26.64 -20.08
C ASP A 540 -12.24 -26.91 -21.47
N GLN A 541 -12.47 -26.01 -22.43
CA GLN A 541 -11.93 -26.11 -23.79
C GLN A 541 -10.45 -25.75 -23.80
N ALA A 542 -10.09 -24.62 -23.18
CA ALA A 542 -8.73 -24.12 -23.12
C ALA A 542 -7.76 -25.09 -22.42
N LEU A 543 -8.18 -25.73 -21.32
CA LEU A 543 -7.40 -26.78 -20.62
C LEU A 543 -7.22 -28.08 -21.44
N LYS A 544 -7.94 -28.25 -22.55
CA LYS A 544 -7.78 -29.40 -23.47
C LYS A 544 -7.00 -29.06 -24.73
N GLU A 545 -6.67 -27.79 -24.96
CA GLU A 545 -5.86 -27.41 -26.12
C GLU A 545 -4.38 -27.80 -25.90
N VAL A 546 -3.81 -28.46 -26.91
CA VAL A 546 -2.37 -28.72 -26.98
C VAL A 546 -1.68 -27.43 -27.45
N ALA A 547 -0.81 -26.88 -26.62
CA ALA A 547 -0.04 -25.69 -26.90
C ALA A 547 1.07 -26.00 -27.92
N THR A 548 0.90 -25.49 -29.14
CA THR A 548 1.96 -25.46 -30.16
C THR A 548 2.95 -24.34 -29.84
N ILE A 549 3.76 -24.54 -28.79
CA ILE A 549 4.86 -23.63 -28.46
C ILE A 549 5.99 -23.88 -29.47
N GLU A 550 6.29 -22.89 -30.32
CA GLU A 550 7.50 -22.91 -31.14
C GLU A 550 8.75 -22.82 -30.23
N LYS A 551 9.35 -23.98 -29.92
CA LYS A 551 10.62 -24.05 -29.18
C LYS A 551 11.78 -23.62 -30.09
N PRO A 552 12.54 -22.54 -29.76
CA PRO A 552 13.75 -22.22 -30.50
C PRO A 552 14.87 -23.20 -30.10
N ASN A 553 15.19 -24.14 -30.99
CA ASN A 553 16.41 -24.94 -30.99
C ASN A 553 16.81 -25.67 -29.68
N ASP A 554 15.97 -26.58 -29.18
CA ASP A 554 16.49 -27.74 -28.43
C ASP A 554 15.78 -29.04 -28.83
N VAL A 555 16.56 -30.12 -28.97
CA VAL A 555 16.13 -31.42 -29.50
C VAL A 555 16.22 -32.48 -28.40
N SER A 556 15.34 -32.37 -27.40
CA SER A 556 15.06 -33.43 -26.44
C SER A 556 13.71 -34.10 -26.78
N LYS A 557 13.78 -35.24 -27.47
CA LYS A 557 12.62 -36.08 -27.76
C LYS A 557 12.29 -36.97 -26.56
N ASP A 558 11.40 -36.49 -25.68
CA ASP A 558 10.67 -37.33 -24.72
C ASP A 558 9.36 -36.63 -24.28
N ALA A 559 8.48 -36.34 -25.23
CA ALA A 559 7.19 -35.69 -24.96
C ALA A 559 6.20 -36.67 -24.29
N LYS A 560 5.91 -36.45 -23.00
CA LYS A 560 4.81 -37.07 -22.24
C LYS A 560 3.98 -35.98 -21.59
N ASP A 561 2.72 -35.83 -21.98
CA ASP A 561 1.65 -35.00 -21.36
C ASP A 561 1.94 -33.50 -21.04
N GLU A 562 3.16 -32.98 -21.25
CA GLU A 562 3.56 -31.64 -20.84
C GLU A 562 3.06 -30.51 -21.77
N ASP A 563 2.66 -30.84 -23.00
CA ASP A 563 2.33 -29.86 -24.06
C ASP A 563 0.91 -29.24 -23.96
N ALA A 564 0.12 -29.52 -22.92
CA ALA A 564 -1.20 -28.86 -22.74
C ALA A 564 -1.04 -27.37 -22.33
N GLY A 565 -1.88 -26.48 -22.86
CA GLY A 565 -1.88 -25.05 -22.52
C GLY A 565 -2.47 -24.74 -21.14
N GLY A 566 -1.94 -23.72 -20.46
CA GLY A 566 -2.48 -23.22 -19.19
C GLY A 566 -3.56 -22.14 -19.36
N VAL A 567 -4.48 -22.08 -18.40
CA VAL A 567 -5.57 -21.09 -18.34
C VAL A 567 -5.42 -20.22 -17.11
N PHE A 568 -5.43 -18.90 -17.27
CA PHE A 568 -5.36 -17.94 -16.18
C PHE A 568 -6.66 -17.14 -16.04
N VAL A 569 -7.32 -17.24 -14.89
CA VAL A 569 -8.58 -16.55 -14.58
C VAL A 569 -8.31 -15.41 -13.59
N HIS A 570 -8.63 -14.17 -13.96
CA HIS A 570 -8.35 -13.01 -13.09
C HIS A 570 -9.44 -11.95 -13.07
N CYS A 571 -9.45 -11.19 -11.98
CA CYS A 571 -10.14 -9.91 -11.84
C CYS A 571 -9.14 -8.87 -11.33
N ALA A 572 -9.56 -7.78 -10.70
CA ALA A 572 -8.62 -6.83 -10.09
C ALA A 572 -7.73 -7.47 -8.99
N MET A 573 -8.33 -8.07 -7.95
CA MET A 573 -7.62 -8.65 -6.79
C MET A 573 -7.34 -10.15 -6.89
N GLY A 574 -8.04 -10.85 -7.78
CA GLY A 574 -8.04 -12.32 -7.78
C GLY A 574 -8.78 -12.92 -6.59
N LYS A 575 -9.71 -12.16 -5.99
CA LYS A 575 -10.39 -12.47 -4.73
C LYS A 575 -11.86 -12.84 -4.91
N SER A 576 -12.63 -12.03 -5.66
CA SER A 576 -14.09 -12.11 -5.69
C SER A 576 -14.63 -12.52 -7.06
N ARG A 577 -14.62 -11.62 -8.06
CA ARG A 577 -15.06 -11.92 -9.45
C ARG A 577 -14.42 -13.19 -10.04
N SER A 578 -13.09 -13.29 -10.11
CA SER A 578 -12.41 -14.47 -10.68
C SER A 578 -12.61 -15.74 -9.87
N ALA A 579 -12.60 -15.63 -8.54
CA ALA A 579 -12.87 -16.77 -7.66
C ALA A 579 -14.26 -17.34 -7.91
N THR A 580 -15.27 -16.49 -8.14
CA THR A 580 -16.63 -16.90 -8.52
C THR A 580 -16.62 -17.79 -9.77
N LEU A 581 -15.89 -17.40 -10.82
CA LEU A 581 -15.83 -18.18 -12.07
C LEU A 581 -15.04 -19.49 -11.91
N VAL A 582 -13.94 -19.49 -11.14
CA VAL A 582 -13.17 -20.71 -10.86
C VAL A 582 -13.97 -21.69 -10.00
N VAL A 583 -14.65 -21.21 -8.94
CA VAL A 583 -15.56 -22.03 -8.13
C VAL A 583 -16.68 -22.60 -8.99
N ALA A 584 -17.29 -21.79 -9.85
CA ALA A 584 -18.32 -22.25 -10.78
C ALA A 584 -17.82 -23.34 -11.74
N TYR A 585 -16.57 -23.24 -12.22
CA TYR A 585 -15.92 -24.28 -13.02
C TYR A 585 -15.69 -25.56 -12.23
N LEU A 586 -15.19 -25.47 -10.99
CA LEU A 586 -14.98 -26.64 -10.12
C LEU A 586 -16.28 -27.40 -9.86
N MET A 587 -17.37 -26.67 -9.58
CA MET A 587 -18.71 -27.24 -9.38
C MET A 587 -19.23 -27.95 -10.64
N TRP A 588 -19.10 -27.30 -11.81
CA TRP A 588 -19.59 -27.83 -13.08
C TRP A 588 -18.78 -29.04 -13.55
N LYS A 589 -17.44 -28.97 -13.43
CA LYS A 589 -16.49 -29.96 -13.96
C LYS A 589 -16.34 -31.20 -13.07
N TYR A 590 -16.26 -30.99 -11.76
CA TYR A 590 -15.96 -32.04 -10.78
C TYR A 590 -17.17 -32.40 -9.89
N HIS A 591 -18.35 -31.84 -10.19
CA HIS A 591 -19.62 -32.08 -9.48
C HIS A 591 -19.58 -31.77 -7.98
N LEU A 592 -18.70 -30.87 -7.58
CA LEU A 592 -18.56 -30.38 -6.21
C LEU A 592 -19.68 -29.39 -5.85
N ASP A 593 -20.03 -29.28 -4.57
CA ASP A 593 -20.86 -28.18 -4.07
C ASP A 593 -20.07 -26.87 -3.99
N ALA A 594 -20.77 -25.75 -3.82
CA ALA A 594 -20.16 -24.42 -3.84
C ALA A 594 -19.14 -24.21 -2.70
N LYS A 595 -19.40 -24.78 -1.52
CA LYS A 595 -18.54 -24.65 -0.34
C LYS A 595 -17.26 -25.46 -0.49
N THR A 596 -17.37 -26.71 -0.90
CA THR A 596 -16.23 -27.60 -1.19
C THR A 596 -15.37 -27.04 -2.33
N SER A 597 -16.00 -26.46 -3.35
CA SER A 597 -15.31 -25.81 -4.47
C SER A 597 -14.56 -24.54 -4.06
N LEU A 598 -15.15 -23.70 -3.21
CA LEU A 598 -14.47 -22.52 -2.65
C LEU A 598 -13.31 -22.93 -1.75
N ALA A 599 -13.49 -23.92 -0.86
CA ALA A 599 -12.42 -24.45 -0.03
C ALA A 599 -11.24 -24.99 -0.86
N GLN A 600 -11.52 -25.78 -1.90
CA GLN A 600 -10.49 -26.26 -2.83
C GLN A 600 -9.76 -25.13 -3.56
N LEU A 601 -10.45 -24.05 -3.92
CA LEU A 601 -9.79 -22.87 -4.50
C LEU A 601 -8.90 -22.17 -3.47
N CYS A 602 -9.39 -22.00 -2.24
CA CYS A 602 -8.67 -21.35 -1.16
C CYS A 602 -7.41 -22.13 -0.75
N GLU A 603 -7.34 -23.45 -0.91
CA GLU A 603 -6.08 -24.22 -0.75
C GLU A 603 -4.94 -23.73 -1.66
N GLY A 604 -5.25 -23.17 -2.83
CA GLY A 604 -4.25 -22.60 -3.75
C GLY A 604 -4.09 -21.09 -3.62
N ARG A 605 -5.17 -20.38 -3.29
CA ARG A 605 -5.20 -18.92 -3.10
C ARG A 605 -6.12 -18.55 -1.93
N PRO A 606 -5.64 -18.54 -0.67
CA PRO A 606 -6.51 -18.42 0.51
C PRO A 606 -7.24 -17.09 0.65
N VAL A 607 -6.81 -16.04 -0.06
CA VAL A 607 -7.51 -14.74 -0.11
C VAL A 607 -8.82 -14.77 -0.91
N CYS A 608 -9.19 -15.90 -1.53
CA CYS A 608 -10.42 -16.02 -2.32
C CYS A 608 -11.68 -15.94 -1.44
N ASP A 609 -12.52 -14.97 -1.74
CA ASP A 609 -13.75 -14.67 -1.01
C ASP A 609 -14.69 -13.87 -1.94
N PRO A 610 -15.58 -14.55 -2.68
CA PRO A 610 -16.63 -13.90 -3.46
C PRO A 610 -17.51 -12.98 -2.62
N ASN A 611 -17.88 -11.82 -3.16
CA ASN A 611 -18.81 -10.92 -2.46
C ASN A 611 -20.17 -11.61 -2.18
N PRO A 612 -21.00 -11.09 -1.25
CA PRO A 612 -22.25 -11.76 -0.85
C PRO A 612 -23.22 -12.04 -2.01
N GLY A 613 -23.29 -11.15 -3.00
CA GLY A 613 -24.11 -11.33 -4.20
C GLY A 613 -23.61 -12.46 -5.12
N PHE A 614 -22.29 -12.63 -5.21
CA PHE A 614 -21.68 -13.74 -5.94
C PHE A 614 -21.77 -15.06 -5.18
N LYS A 615 -21.69 -15.05 -3.83
CA LYS A 615 -22.01 -16.23 -3.00
C LYS A 615 -23.44 -16.71 -3.21
N GLU A 616 -24.42 -15.79 -3.26
CA GLU A 616 -25.80 -16.17 -3.60
C GLU A 616 -25.88 -16.80 -5.01
N GLN A 617 -25.20 -16.22 -5.99
CA GLN A 617 -25.17 -16.72 -7.38
C GLN A 617 -24.54 -18.12 -7.50
N LEU A 618 -23.48 -18.41 -6.75
CA LEU A 618 -22.90 -19.76 -6.67
C LEU A 618 -23.89 -20.78 -6.11
N LEU A 619 -24.68 -20.42 -5.09
CA LEU A 619 -25.72 -21.31 -4.53
C LEU A 619 -26.92 -21.53 -5.49
N VAL A 620 -27.09 -20.66 -6.49
CA VAL A 620 -28.05 -20.87 -7.60
C VAL A 620 -27.40 -21.73 -8.69
N TRP A 621 -26.14 -21.46 -9.04
CA TRP A 621 -25.34 -22.26 -9.97
C TRP A 621 -25.24 -23.74 -9.55
N GLU A 622 -25.13 -24.03 -8.25
CA GLU A 622 -25.15 -25.40 -7.72
C GLU A 622 -26.45 -26.14 -8.06
N LYS A 623 -27.59 -25.44 -8.01
CA LYS A 623 -28.88 -26.02 -8.39
C LYS A 623 -28.99 -26.22 -9.89
N MET A 624 -28.49 -25.27 -10.68
CA MET A 624 -28.43 -25.38 -12.14
C MET A 624 -27.55 -26.56 -12.59
N CYS A 625 -26.38 -26.77 -11.96
CA CYS A 625 -25.51 -27.91 -12.23
C CYS A 625 -26.10 -29.27 -11.84
N ARG A 626 -27.12 -29.29 -10.97
CA ARG A 626 -27.83 -30.50 -10.52
C ARG A 626 -29.18 -30.72 -11.22
N SER A 627 -29.57 -29.85 -12.14
CA SER A 627 -30.80 -30.03 -12.91
C SER A 627 -30.69 -31.24 -13.84
N LYS A 628 -31.83 -31.84 -14.18
CA LYS A 628 -31.91 -33.03 -15.05
C LYS A 628 -32.06 -32.68 -16.52
N SER A 629 -32.35 -31.42 -16.84
CA SER A 629 -32.41 -30.90 -18.21
C SER A 629 -32.03 -29.41 -18.27
N GLU A 630 -31.76 -28.93 -19.48
CA GLU A 630 -31.44 -27.51 -19.73
C GLU A 630 -32.64 -26.60 -19.44
N GLU A 631 -33.87 -27.07 -19.65
CA GLU A 631 -35.10 -26.33 -19.33
C GLU A 631 -35.27 -26.13 -17.82
N GLU A 632 -34.92 -27.13 -17.00
CA GLU A 632 -34.94 -27.02 -15.55
C GLU A 632 -33.85 -26.06 -15.04
N SER A 633 -32.64 -26.13 -15.59
CA SER A 633 -31.55 -25.16 -15.32
C SER A 633 -31.99 -23.74 -15.65
N LYS A 634 -32.58 -23.53 -16.84
CA LYS A 634 -33.09 -22.23 -17.30
C LYS A 634 -34.22 -21.71 -16.42
N ALA A 635 -35.14 -22.57 -15.98
CA ALA A 635 -36.21 -22.19 -15.06
C ALA A 635 -35.68 -21.77 -13.67
N ILE A 636 -34.61 -22.42 -13.19
CA ILE A 636 -33.92 -22.02 -11.94
C ILE A 636 -33.28 -20.64 -12.11
N TYR A 637 -32.56 -20.40 -13.21
CA TYR A 637 -31.96 -19.09 -13.51
C TYR A 637 -33.01 -17.99 -13.61
N GLU A 638 -34.03 -18.16 -14.46
CA GLU A 638 -35.08 -17.17 -14.66
C GLU A 638 -35.89 -16.91 -13.38
N GLY A 639 -36.12 -17.95 -12.56
CA GLY A 639 -36.80 -17.83 -11.27
C GLY A 639 -35.99 -17.00 -10.27
N TRP A 640 -34.68 -17.22 -10.19
CA TRP A 640 -33.79 -16.37 -9.40
C TRP A 640 -33.70 -14.96 -9.97
N GLU A 641 -33.48 -14.76 -11.26
CA GLU A 641 -33.32 -13.42 -11.85
C GLU A 641 -34.55 -12.52 -11.63
N LYS A 642 -35.76 -13.10 -11.65
CA LYS A 642 -37.02 -12.40 -11.34
C LYS A 642 -37.19 -12.07 -9.85
N THR A 643 -36.48 -12.74 -8.95
CA THR A 643 -36.65 -12.64 -7.48
C THR A 643 -35.38 -12.25 -6.71
N ARG A 644 -34.26 -12.06 -7.40
CA ARG A 644 -32.96 -11.76 -6.80
C ARG A 644 -33.00 -10.45 -6.05
N PHE A 645 -32.26 -10.39 -4.96
CA PHE A 645 -32.07 -9.15 -4.23
C PHE A 645 -31.25 -8.15 -5.08
N LYS A 646 -31.64 -6.88 -5.03
CA LYS A 646 -31.00 -5.74 -5.69
C LYS A 646 -31.06 -4.52 -4.77
N GLY A 647 -30.50 -4.67 -3.57
CA GLY A 647 -30.44 -3.61 -2.56
C GLY A 647 -29.14 -2.82 -2.62
N GLU A 648 -29.02 -1.86 -1.71
CA GLU A 648 -27.80 -1.07 -1.52
C GLU A 648 -26.68 -1.89 -0.87
N TYR A 649 -25.44 -1.45 -0.98
CA TYR A 649 -24.27 -2.22 -0.52
C TYR A 649 -24.37 -2.68 0.95
N TRP A 650 -24.78 -1.78 1.85
CA TRP A 650 -24.96 -2.08 3.28
C TRP A 650 -26.13 -3.04 3.60
N GLU A 651 -27.03 -3.28 2.66
CA GLU A 651 -28.10 -4.27 2.82
C GLU A 651 -27.60 -5.68 2.51
N TRP A 652 -26.58 -5.79 1.64
CA TRP A 652 -25.88 -7.05 1.38
C TRP A 652 -25.07 -7.51 2.59
N ASP A 653 -24.51 -6.62 3.40
CA ASP A 653 -23.80 -7.00 4.64
C ASP A 653 -24.72 -7.76 5.61
N LYS A 654 -25.96 -7.29 5.79
CA LYS A 654 -26.98 -7.98 6.60
C LYS A 654 -27.38 -9.35 6.02
N ARG A 655 -27.31 -9.50 4.70
CA ARG A 655 -27.59 -10.75 3.97
C ARG A 655 -26.39 -11.70 4.00
N ALA A 656 -25.17 -11.17 4.12
CA ALA A 656 -23.93 -11.94 4.16
C ALA A 656 -23.89 -12.91 5.36
N GLU A 657 -24.36 -12.50 6.53
CA GLU A 657 -24.44 -13.38 7.72
C GLU A 657 -25.30 -14.63 7.48
N GLN A 658 -26.37 -14.51 6.69
CA GLN A 658 -27.21 -15.65 6.32
C GLN A 658 -26.49 -16.58 5.32
N LEU A 659 -25.61 -16.03 4.49
CA LEU A 659 -24.87 -16.75 3.45
C LEU A 659 -23.61 -17.45 4.00
N LYS A 660 -22.92 -16.88 5.00
CA LYS A 660 -21.76 -17.49 5.69
C LYS A 660 -22.03 -18.89 6.27
N SER A 661 -23.29 -19.22 6.56
CA SER A 661 -23.69 -20.55 7.02
C SER A 661 -23.77 -21.60 5.90
N ARG A 662 -23.76 -21.16 4.63
CA ARG A 662 -24.03 -21.95 3.41
C ARG A 662 -22.85 -21.99 2.43
N LEU A 663 -21.93 -21.03 2.55
CA LEU A 663 -20.66 -20.89 1.82
C LEU A 663 -19.61 -20.43 2.83
#